data_AF-A0A1M3MEI8-F1
#
_entry.id   AF-A0A1M3MEI8-F1
#
_cell.length_a   1.000
_cell.length_b   1.000
_cell.length_c   1.000
_cell.angle_alpha   90.00
_cell.angle_beta   90.00
_cell.angle_gamma   90.00
#
_symmetry.space_group_name_H-M   'P 1'
#
loop_
_entity.id
_entity.type
_entity.pdbx_description
1 polymer ?
#
loop_
_entity_poly.entity_id
_entity_poly.type
_entity_poly.pdbx_seq_one_letter_code
_entity_poly.pdbx_strand_id
1 'polypeptide(L)'
;MEQPVKPRERVIPEEEESGFDIMEWVAHFIGHWYLFVIGLVIAFGLSYMQNRKWLPEYKSTGSVIIDDSRTMMNSAQVMMQGFGIQDAYRNVNNQVIMLGSYDLLGRVVDSLPALSIDYISQGRFKVRNLYGQSPVVIHTDYIAPEAYGILFKLSISEDGTFLITEEEENLRKGFALRGRLGKTFQHNLFFITVNMAEGVVHGKKEVYFRFRSRESLISDFSGRLRLNFVMEGSSVLEISLASATPARDVDFINKLCEVYLISNLERKNDAASKTITFIDKQLESVAEELSMSEDEFTSFRRRNQIIDVGSFSGDLLSKAAAYDTEINQLKLKESYLDYLVKYVKTNLQDGSIVAPTNLGLNEPMLMALVQQINELIMKRAELPEKSMFHSKYTREIETVKNAINEMVRNMQVSMDIQKKDLNRRYAEVQQEINQLPAKELEMIGIERRYKMNDSYYTLFLQKRAEAEILKASNTPDNNILDRARVINVVNQGEKSKTTLLFLLLGLVVPAGFVVVKELLNVRIMTNRDVEKYSSFPLIGMIRHTNSDNPFIVAANPRSSFTEMFRIIRTRIEFITQRKDKITIMVTSSESGDGKTYFSLNLASVYGLASPRTLLVDLDIRKPSIHKRLGVENSLGLTNFLVGQCKAQDIIMRPDGAGFDFIPAGTIPPNAGELIRSEKLRTLFAKLKEYYDYIIVDTSPIGVVADAYSFADLSDINLFIVRSDKTHKLFLRTLTAQLKSDNVHDFYSILNDVELKSNSYSRYYSRKYAYGNSRRYGTKSGYGYGYGYGYGYTKVSDKKNSDGTYYQYYQDDAHDI
;
A
#
# COMPACT_ATOMS: atom_id res chain seq x y z
N MET A 1 -48.23 53.19 47.87
CA MET A 1 -47.46 52.68 46.72
C MET A 1 -46.28 51.91 47.26
N GLU A 2 -46.49 50.63 47.55
CA GLU A 2 -45.44 49.69 47.94
C GLU A 2 -44.97 48.96 46.68
N GLN A 3 -43.67 48.93 46.42
CA GLN A 3 -43.08 48.09 45.37
C GLN A 3 -42.91 46.66 45.90
N PRO A 4 -43.26 45.62 45.13
CA PRO A 4 -43.11 44.26 45.58
C PRO A 4 -41.65 43.82 45.53
N VAL A 5 -41.17 43.25 46.64
CA VAL A 5 -39.90 42.53 46.73
C VAL A 5 -39.99 41.28 45.85
N LYS A 6 -39.20 41.23 44.78
CA LYS A 6 -39.06 40.02 43.94
C LYS A 6 -38.45 38.88 44.76
N PRO A 7 -38.96 37.64 44.68
CA PRO A 7 -38.34 36.49 45.32
C PRO A 7 -36.98 36.21 44.66
N ARG A 8 -35.94 36.00 45.47
CA ARG A 8 -34.64 35.48 45.00
C ARG A 8 -34.86 34.09 44.40
N GLU A 9 -34.67 33.98 43.09
CA GLU A 9 -34.63 32.69 42.40
C GLU A 9 -33.61 31.77 43.08
N ARG A 10 -34.07 30.56 43.42
CA ARG A 10 -33.20 29.46 43.84
C ARG A 10 -32.33 29.10 42.64
N VAL A 11 -31.04 29.42 42.73
CA VAL A 11 -30.02 28.88 41.84
C VAL A 11 -30.04 27.36 42.03
N ILE A 12 -30.62 26.66 41.05
CA ILE A 12 -30.47 25.22 40.89
C ILE A 12 -28.98 25.01 40.58
N PRO A 13 -28.23 24.17 41.33
CA PRO A 13 -26.85 23.90 40.97
C PRO A 13 -26.85 23.19 39.61
N GLU A 14 -26.19 23.78 38.63
CA GLU A 14 -25.83 23.10 37.39
C GLU A 14 -25.11 21.79 37.74
N GLU A 15 -25.57 20.68 37.18
CA GLU A 15 -24.78 19.45 37.11
C GLU A 15 -23.57 19.76 36.23
N GLU A 16 -22.45 20.18 36.84
CA GLU A 16 -21.15 20.14 36.17
C GLU A 16 -20.88 18.68 35.80
N GLU A 17 -21.01 18.36 34.51
CA GLU A 17 -20.55 17.10 33.94
C GLU A 17 -19.10 16.88 34.40
N SER A 18 -18.89 15.83 35.19
CA SER A 18 -17.58 15.50 35.72
C SER A 18 -16.65 15.14 34.55
N GLY A 19 -15.90 16.12 34.07
CA GLY A 19 -14.84 15.91 33.09
C GLY A 19 -13.90 14.82 33.57
N PHE A 20 -13.50 13.94 32.65
CA PHE A 20 -12.54 12.89 32.89
C PHE A 20 -11.23 13.50 33.42
N ASP A 21 -10.95 13.37 34.72
CA ASP A 21 -9.77 13.96 35.35
C ASP A 21 -8.55 13.08 35.07
N ILE A 22 -7.84 13.41 33.99
CA ILE A 22 -6.63 12.70 33.54
C ILE A 22 -5.58 12.65 34.66
N MET A 23 -5.50 13.69 35.50
CA MET A 23 -4.49 13.77 36.56
C MET A 23 -4.73 12.70 37.65
N GLU A 24 -5.99 12.34 37.89
CA GLU A 24 -6.37 11.29 38.84
C GLU A 24 -5.87 9.93 38.37
N TRP A 25 -6.18 9.57 37.12
CA TRP A 25 -5.73 8.31 36.52
C TRP A 25 -4.21 8.18 36.47
N VAL A 26 -3.51 9.28 36.16
CA VAL A 26 -2.03 9.32 36.21
C VAL A 26 -1.51 8.98 37.61
N ALA A 27 -2.15 9.49 38.66
CA ALA A 27 -1.76 9.17 40.04
C ALA A 27 -2.00 7.70 40.40
N HIS A 28 -3.10 7.09 39.92
CA HIS A 28 -3.36 5.66 40.12
C HIS A 28 -2.28 4.78 39.44
N PHE A 29 -1.84 5.16 38.23
CA PHE A 29 -0.75 4.46 37.54
C PHE A 29 0.60 4.63 38.24
N ILE A 30 0.94 5.84 38.68
CA ILE A 30 2.17 6.11 39.44
C ILE A 30 2.19 5.33 40.76
N GLY A 31 1.06 5.24 41.46
CA GLY A 31 0.94 4.45 42.68
C GLY A 31 1.21 2.95 42.48
N HIS A 32 1.03 2.45 41.26
CA HIS A 32 1.24 1.05 40.89
C HIS A 32 2.43 0.87 39.92
N TRP A 33 3.41 1.77 39.94
CA TRP A 33 4.57 1.75 39.03
C TRP A 33 5.31 0.38 38.98
N TYR A 34 5.33 -0.35 40.10
CA TYR A 34 5.95 -1.67 40.19
C TYR A 34 5.30 -2.70 39.26
N LEU A 35 4.00 -2.61 38.98
CA LEU A 35 3.30 -3.50 38.04
C LEU A 35 3.78 -3.28 36.60
N PHE A 36 4.08 -2.04 36.23
CA PHE A 36 4.63 -1.70 34.91
C PHE A 36 6.07 -2.21 34.78
N VAL A 37 6.89 -2.11 35.83
CA VAL A 37 8.25 -2.65 35.82
C VAL A 37 8.24 -4.17 35.69
N ILE A 38 7.38 -4.87 36.46
CA ILE A 38 7.22 -6.32 36.35
C ILE A 38 6.72 -6.71 34.94
N GLY A 39 5.72 -6.00 34.42
CA GLY A 39 5.19 -6.21 33.07
C GLY A 39 6.25 -6.05 31.98
N LEU A 40 7.10 -5.02 32.08
CA LEU A 40 8.22 -4.81 31.17
C LEU A 40 9.27 -5.91 31.26
N VAL A 41 9.65 -6.36 32.46
CA VAL A 41 10.63 -7.46 32.63
C VAL A 41 10.12 -8.76 32.01
N ILE A 42 8.84 -9.09 32.23
CA ILE A 42 8.21 -10.26 31.61
C ILE A 42 8.16 -10.10 30.09
N ALA A 43 7.77 -8.93 29.59
CA ALA A 43 7.74 -8.63 28.16
C ALA A 43 9.10 -8.78 27.49
N PHE A 44 10.18 -8.29 28.12
CA PHE A 44 11.54 -8.48 27.62
C PHE A 44 11.95 -9.96 27.62
N GLY A 45 11.62 -10.71 28.67
CA GLY A 45 11.88 -12.15 28.75
C GLY A 45 11.17 -12.94 27.64
N LEU A 46 9.87 -12.67 27.43
CA LEU A 46 9.08 -13.31 26.38
C LEU A 46 9.55 -12.92 24.98
N SER A 47 9.81 -11.63 24.75
CA SER A 47 10.37 -11.12 23.49
C SER A 47 11.72 -11.78 23.19
N TYR A 48 12.62 -11.85 24.18
CA TYR A 48 13.92 -12.49 24.02
C TYR A 48 13.78 -13.98 23.66
N MET A 49 12.88 -14.69 24.33
CA MET A 49 12.62 -16.11 24.05
C MET A 49 12.05 -16.33 22.66
N GLN A 50 11.13 -15.47 22.20
CA GLN A 50 10.56 -15.55 20.85
C GLN A 50 11.60 -15.21 19.78
N ASN A 51 12.38 -14.14 19.99
CA ASN A 51 13.45 -13.74 19.08
C ASN A 51 14.60 -14.76 19.00
N ARG A 52 14.76 -15.65 20.00
CA ARG A 52 15.74 -16.75 19.93
C ARG A 52 15.43 -17.76 18.82
N LYS A 53 14.15 -17.93 18.48
CA LYS A 53 13.67 -18.77 17.37
C LYS A 53 13.82 -18.12 15.99
N TRP A 54 14.07 -16.80 15.95
CA TRP A 54 14.20 -16.07 14.68
C TRP A 54 15.37 -16.59 13.85
N LEU A 55 15.10 -16.77 12.56
CA LEU A 55 16.07 -17.15 11.54
C LEU A 55 16.15 -16.04 10.48
N PRO A 56 17.34 -15.58 10.11
CA PRO A 56 17.49 -14.58 9.05
C PRO A 56 17.05 -15.17 7.71
N GLU A 57 16.19 -14.45 7.00
CA GLU A 57 15.85 -14.71 5.61
C GLU A 57 16.65 -13.78 4.71
N TYR A 58 17.40 -14.37 3.79
CA TYR A 58 18.28 -13.67 2.87
C TYR A 58 17.61 -13.52 1.52
N LYS A 59 17.63 -12.30 0.97
CA LYS A 59 17.25 -12.05 -0.43
C LYS A 59 18.42 -12.42 -1.33
N SER A 60 18.16 -13.32 -2.27
CA SER A 60 19.06 -13.65 -3.37
C SER A 60 18.50 -13.06 -4.65
N THR A 61 19.34 -12.37 -5.41
CA THR A 61 18.94 -11.63 -6.60
C THR A 61 19.89 -11.90 -7.76
N GLY A 62 19.33 -12.11 -8.97
CA GLY A 62 20.04 -12.08 -10.25
C GLY A 62 19.27 -11.21 -11.25
N SER A 63 19.94 -10.79 -12.34
CA SER A 63 19.34 -9.87 -13.32
C SER A 63 19.55 -10.34 -14.75
N VAL A 64 18.51 -10.24 -15.57
CA VAL A 64 18.51 -10.59 -17.00
C VAL A 64 18.03 -9.39 -17.81
N ILE A 65 18.74 -9.07 -18.89
CA ILE A 65 18.29 -8.10 -19.89
C ILE A 65 17.38 -8.84 -20.87
N ILE A 66 16.17 -8.32 -21.04
CA ILE A 66 15.21 -8.78 -22.04
C ILE A 66 15.28 -7.81 -23.21
N ASP A 67 15.66 -8.28 -24.39
CA ASP A 67 15.69 -7.40 -25.56
C ASP A 67 14.26 -7.05 -26.00
N ASP A 68 13.90 -5.76 -25.95
CA ASP A 68 12.63 -5.23 -26.47
C ASP A 68 12.92 -4.65 -27.85
N SER A 69 12.86 -5.50 -28.86
CA SER A 69 13.15 -5.15 -30.25
C SER A 69 12.04 -4.31 -30.90
N ARG A 70 11.54 -3.28 -30.21
CA ARG A 70 10.59 -2.28 -30.76
C ARG A 70 11.27 -1.29 -31.70
N THR A 71 12.59 -1.15 -31.66
CA THR A 71 13.28 0.03 -32.21
C THR A 71 13.93 -0.17 -33.58
N MET A 72 13.71 -1.29 -34.27
CA MET A 72 14.13 -1.46 -35.66
C MET A 72 13.01 -2.06 -36.50
N MET A 73 12.02 -1.24 -36.85
CA MET A 73 10.97 -1.62 -37.80
C MET A 73 11.25 -0.96 -39.15
N ASN A 74 11.82 -1.72 -40.09
CA ASN A 74 11.76 -1.38 -41.51
C ASN A 74 10.40 -1.79 -42.08
N SER A 75 9.88 -1.04 -43.05
CA SER A 75 8.61 -1.30 -43.75
C SER A 75 8.49 -2.72 -44.35
N ALA A 76 9.62 -3.38 -44.61
CA ALA A 76 9.69 -4.77 -45.09
C ALA A 76 9.43 -5.84 -44.00
N GLN A 77 9.59 -5.54 -42.71
CA GLN A 77 9.27 -6.48 -41.60
C GLN A 77 7.78 -6.46 -41.24
N VAL A 78 7.08 -5.34 -41.50
CA VAL A 78 5.63 -5.21 -41.32
C VAL A 78 4.86 -6.19 -42.23
N MET A 79 5.38 -6.48 -43.42
CA MET A 79 4.74 -7.44 -44.33
C MET A 79 4.84 -8.89 -43.82
N MET A 80 5.89 -9.21 -43.05
CA MET A 80 6.04 -10.51 -42.38
C MET A 80 5.19 -10.64 -41.11
N GLN A 81 4.71 -9.54 -40.51
CA GLN A 81 3.73 -9.59 -39.42
C GLN A 81 2.40 -10.26 -39.83
N GLY A 82 2.06 -10.22 -41.13
CA GLY A 82 0.90 -10.94 -41.69
C GLY A 82 0.94 -12.46 -41.48
N PHE A 83 2.12 -13.02 -41.16
CA PHE A 83 2.30 -14.45 -40.87
C PHE A 83 2.23 -14.82 -39.38
N GLY A 84 1.92 -13.85 -38.49
CA GLY A 84 1.26 -14.09 -37.20
C GLY A 84 1.99 -14.84 -36.06
N ILE A 85 3.22 -15.33 -36.22
CA ILE A 85 3.83 -16.24 -35.24
C ILE A 85 4.82 -15.55 -34.27
N GLN A 86 5.33 -14.35 -34.57
CA GLN A 86 6.53 -13.84 -33.90
C GLN A 86 6.30 -12.80 -32.78
N ASP A 87 5.25 -11.98 -32.85
CA ASP A 87 5.08 -10.83 -31.93
C ASP A 87 4.58 -11.23 -30.53
N ALA A 88 3.79 -12.30 -30.41
CA ALA A 88 3.25 -12.73 -29.11
C ALA A 88 4.35 -13.16 -28.13
N TYR A 89 5.46 -13.72 -28.62
CA TYR A 89 6.54 -14.24 -27.76
C TYR A 89 7.58 -13.18 -27.38
N ARG A 90 7.66 -12.06 -28.12
CA ARG A 90 8.69 -11.04 -27.93
C ARG A 90 8.30 -9.94 -26.93
N ASN A 91 7.01 -9.78 -26.65
CA ASN A 91 6.55 -8.81 -25.65
C ASN A 91 7.20 -9.06 -24.28
N VAL A 92 7.87 -8.04 -23.74
CA VAL A 92 8.57 -8.05 -22.45
C VAL A 92 7.70 -8.63 -21.32
N ASN A 93 6.42 -8.28 -21.25
CA ASN A 93 5.51 -8.81 -20.23
C ASN A 93 5.24 -10.32 -20.40
N ASN A 94 5.09 -10.79 -21.63
CA ASN A 94 4.92 -12.22 -21.91
C ASN A 94 6.20 -13.00 -21.58
N GLN A 95 7.37 -12.39 -21.81
CA GLN A 95 8.65 -12.97 -21.42
C GLN A 95 8.77 -13.15 -19.90
N VAL A 96 8.29 -12.19 -19.11
CA VAL A 96 8.22 -12.32 -17.64
C VAL A 96 7.29 -13.46 -17.22
N ILE A 97 6.11 -13.57 -17.82
CA ILE A 97 5.15 -14.65 -17.53
C ILE A 97 5.75 -16.02 -17.87
N MET A 98 6.40 -16.14 -19.03
CA MET A 98 7.08 -17.37 -19.45
C MET A 98 8.21 -17.75 -18.51
N LEU A 99 8.96 -16.79 -17.98
CA LEU A 99 10.04 -17.03 -17.01
C LEU A 99 9.50 -17.60 -15.69
N GLY A 100 8.30 -17.19 -15.27
CA GLY A 100 7.60 -17.75 -14.12
C GLY A 100 6.74 -18.99 -14.41
N SER A 101 6.77 -19.54 -15.62
CA SER A 101 5.88 -20.64 -16.01
C SER A 101 6.24 -21.96 -15.34
N TYR A 102 5.22 -22.76 -15.03
CA TYR A 102 5.38 -24.04 -14.34
C TYR A 102 6.32 -25.00 -15.09
N ASP A 103 6.23 -25.02 -16.43
CA ASP A 103 7.06 -25.89 -17.27
C ASP A 103 8.54 -25.49 -17.24
N LEU A 104 8.84 -24.19 -17.28
CA LEU A 104 10.22 -23.70 -17.20
C LEU A 104 10.80 -23.98 -15.80
N LEU A 105 10.05 -23.69 -14.74
CA LEU A 105 10.46 -24.00 -13.37
C LEU A 105 10.66 -25.52 -13.19
N GLY A 106 9.83 -26.34 -13.84
CA GLY A 106 10.01 -27.79 -13.90
C GLY A 106 11.34 -28.19 -14.51
N ARG A 107 11.69 -27.66 -15.70
CA ARG A 107 13.01 -27.90 -16.34
C ARG A 107 14.18 -27.50 -15.43
N VAL A 108 14.04 -26.42 -14.65
CA VAL A 108 15.07 -25.98 -13.69
C VAL A 108 15.21 -26.98 -12.56
N VAL A 109 14.10 -27.41 -11.95
CA VAL A 109 14.09 -28.42 -10.89
C VAL A 109 14.69 -29.74 -11.39
N ASP A 110 14.33 -30.17 -12.59
CA ASP A 110 14.84 -31.39 -13.22
C ASP A 110 16.36 -31.30 -13.47
N SER A 111 16.88 -30.09 -13.74
CA SER A 111 18.31 -29.84 -13.94
C SER A 111 19.15 -29.70 -12.66
N LEU A 112 18.49 -29.63 -11.49
CA LEU A 112 19.13 -29.48 -10.18
C LEU A 112 18.76 -30.64 -9.24
N PRO A 113 19.34 -31.84 -9.44
CA PRO A 113 19.02 -33.02 -8.62
C PRO A 113 19.36 -32.83 -7.14
N ALA A 114 20.26 -31.91 -6.79
CA ALA A 114 20.59 -31.55 -5.41
C ALA A 114 19.40 -30.98 -4.60
N LEU A 115 18.34 -30.51 -5.27
CA LEU A 115 17.13 -29.98 -4.62
C LEU A 115 16.14 -31.07 -4.17
N SER A 116 16.30 -32.31 -4.67
CA SER A 116 15.37 -33.42 -4.40
C SER A 116 15.34 -33.85 -2.93
N ILE A 117 16.41 -33.56 -2.17
CA ILE A 117 16.56 -33.95 -0.77
C ILE A 117 16.91 -32.72 0.05
N ASP A 118 16.03 -32.38 1.00
CA ASP A 118 16.33 -31.40 2.02
C ASP A 118 17.16 -32.06 3.13
N TYR A 119 18.37 -31.57 3.39
CA TYR A 119 19.14 -31.92 4.59
C TYR A 119 18.87 -30.90 5.68
N ILE A 120 18.53 -31.33 6.88
CA ILE A 120 18.05 -30.48 7.96
C ILE A 120 18.84 -30.77 9.24
N SER A 121 19.31 -29.71 9.90
CA SER A 121 19.85 -29.76 11.25
C SER A 121 18.82 -29.17 12.22
N GLN A 122 18.32 -29.98 13.15
CA GLN A 122 17.46 -29.51 14.23
C GLN A 122 18.31 -29.21 15.48
N GLY A 123 18.46 -27.94 15.82
CA GLY A 123 18.96 -27.51 17.12
C GLY A 123 17.80 -27.25 18.10
N ARG A 124 18.11 -27.04 19.39
CA ARG A 124 17.10 -26.77 20.45
C ARG A 124 16.15 -25.59 20.16
N PHE A 125 16.54 -24.66 19.29
CA PHE A 125 15.77 -23.44 18.99
C PHE A 125 15.68 -23.11 17.51
N LYS A 126 16.46 -23.75 16.64
CA LYS A 126 16.63 -23.37 15.24
C LYS A 126 16.71 -24.62 14.38
N VAL A 127 15.89 -24.65 13.35
CA VAL A 127 15.94 -25.64 12.28
C VAL A 127 16.61 -24.98 11.08
N ARG A 128 17.69 -25.60 10.58
CA ARG A 128 18.44 -25.07 9.44
C ARG A 128 18.53 -26.12 8.35
N ASN A 129 18.30 -25.73 7.11
CA ASN A 129 18.59 -26.58 5.98
C ASN A 129 20.08 -26.43 5.61
N LEU A 130 20.74 -27.57 5.38
CA LEU A 130 22.18 -27.73 5.15
C LEU A 130 22.51 -27.87 3.66
N TYR A 131 21.70 -27.29 2.78
CA TYR A 131 21.97 -27.31 1.34
C TYR A 131 23.42 -26.88 1.02
N GLY A 132 24.16 -27.74 0.31
CA GLY A 132 25.58 -27.56 -0.02
C GLY A 132 26.58 -27.72 1.14
N GLN A 133 26.11 -27.90 2.38
CA GLN A 133 26.93 -28.02 3.59
C GLN A 133 26.62 -29.29 4.39
N SER A 134 25.84 -30.20 3.82
CA SER A 134 25.49 -31.46 4.47
C SER A 134 26.74 -32.33 4.63
N PRO A 135 26.96 -32.94 5.80
CA PRO A 135 28.06 -33.88 5.99
C PRO A 135 27.84 -35.22 5.26
N VAL A 136 26.65 -35.43 4.70
CA VAL A 136 26.21 -36.67 4.07
C VAL A 136 25.57 -36.36 2.73
N VAL A 137 25.86 -37.21 1.74
CA VAL A 137 25.23 -37.18 0.41
C VAL A 137 24.48 -38.50 0.22
N ILE A 138 23.17 -38.39 0.01
CA ILE A 138 22.28 -39.51 -0.28
C ILE A 138 22.02 -39.52 -1.78
N HIS A 139 22.42 -40.60 -2.44
CA HIS A 139 22.02 -40.89 -3.81
C HIS A 139 20.77 -41.76 -3.79
N THR A 140 19.79 -41.44 -4.64
CA THR A 140 18.49 -42.13 -4.70
C THR A 140 18.38 -42.85 -6.04
N ASP A 141 18.10 -44.15 -5.99
CA ASP A 141 17.81 -44.97 -7.17
C ASP A 141 16.28 -45.10 -7.37
N TYR A 142 15.52 -45.13 -6.27
CA TYR A 142 14.06 -45.19 -6.27
C TYR A 142 13.50 -44.54 -5.00
N ILE A 143 12.36 -43.85 -5.13
CA ILE A 143 11.60 -43.26 -4.03
C ILE A 143 10.11 -43.60 -4.24
N ALA A 144 9.50 -44.25 -3.26
CA ALA A 144 8.07 -44.54 -3.27
C ALA A 144 7.26 -43.24 -3.02
N PRO A 145 6.06 -43.08 -3.62
CA PRO A 145 5.22 -41.89 -3.42
C PRO A 145 4.95 -41.56 -1.94
N GLU A 146 4.86 -42.57 -1.09
CA GLU A 146 4.61 -42.45 0.35
C GLU A 146 5.82 -41.90 1.13
N ALA A 147 7.02 -41.95 0.57
CA ALA A 147 8.24 -41.46 1.22
C ALA A 147 8.44 -39.94 1.09
N TYR A 148 7.74 -39.29 0.17
CA TYR A 148 7.83 -37.83 -0.02
C TYR A 148 7.19 -37.09 1.15
N GLY A 149 7.84 -36.01 1.59
CA GLY A 149 7.31 -35.16 2.67
C GLY A 149 7.61 -35.66 4.09
N ILE A 150 7.95 -36.93 4.28
CA ILE A 150 8.30 -37.52 5.58
C ILE A 150 9.69 -37.08 6.03
N LEU A 151 9.83 -36.73 7.31
CA LEU A 151 11.09 -36.36 7.93
C LEU A 151 11.79 -37.56 8.58
N PHE A 152 12.94 -37.94 8.01
CA PHE A 152 13.76 -39.04 8.49
C PHE A 152 14.96 -38.50 9.28
N LYS A 153 15.27 -39.12 10.42
CA LYS A 153 16.47 -38.88 11.22
C LYS A 153 17.54 -39.90 10.86
N LEU A 154 18.68 -39.43 10.37
CA LEU A 154 19.89 -40.22 10.09
C LEU A 154 20.91 -40.02 11.23
N SER A 155 21.23 -41.10 11.93
CA SER A 155 22.25 -41.13 12.99
C SER A 155 23.43 -41.97 12.54
N ILE A 156 24.62 -41.37 12.43
CA ILE A 156 25.83 -42.06 12.00
C ILE A 156 26.67 -42.46 13.22
N SER A 157 27.05 -43.74 13.29
CA SER A 157 27.92 -44.30 14.32
C SER A 157 29.38 -44.28 13.88
N GLU A 158 30.31 -44.32 14.84
CA GLU A 158 31.76 -44.29 14.59
C GLU A 158 32.26 -45.49 13.77
N ASP A 159 31.55 -46.63 13.85
CA ASP A 159 31.86 -47.86 13.09
C ASP A 159 31.50 -47.79 11.60
N GLY A 160 31.03 -46.63 11.10
CA GLY A 160 30.59 -46.45 9.71
C GLY A 160 29.22 -47.07 9.39
N THR A 161 28.46 -47.44 10.41
CA THR A 161 27.04 -47.83 10.29
C THR A 161 26.14 -46.62 10.53
N PHE A 162 24.99 -46.59 9.85
CA PHE A 162 23.99 -45.55 10.03
C PHE A 162 22.63 -46.16 10.41
N LEU A 163 21.87 -45.40 11.19
CA LEU A 163 20.51 -45.71 11.58
C LEU A 163 19.58 -44.62 11.06
N ILE A 164 18.57 -45.00 10.26
CA ILE A 164 17.49 -44.11 9.84
C ILE A 164 16.26 -44.43 10.68
N THR A 165 15.72 -43.43 11.36
CA THR A 165 14.44 -43.51 12.08
C THR A 165 13.49 -42.44 11.58
N GLU A 166 12.20 -42.66 11.67
CA GLU A 166 11.20 -41.62 11.40
C GLU A 166 10.96 -40.79 12.67
N GLU A 167 10.75 -39.47 12.53
CA GLU A 167 10.44 -38.59 13.67
C GLU A 167 8.92 -38.42 13.87
N GLU A 168 8.13 -38.47 12.80
CA GLU A 168 6.66 -38.39 12.87
C GLU A 168 6.05 -39.79 12.98
N GLU A 169 5.07 -40.03 13.85
CA GLU A 169 4.34 -41.32 13.96
C GLU A 169 3.37 -41.56 12.78
N ASN A 170 3.75 -41.21 11.54
CA ASN A 170 2.89 -41.36 10.36
C ASN A 170 2.99 -42.76 9.74
N LEU A 171 4.16 -43.41 9.76
CA LEU A 171 4.26 -44.84 9.44
C LEU A 171 4.17 -45.70 10.71
N ARG A 172 3.80 -46.98 10.52
CA ARG A 172 3.60 -47.98 11.60
C ARG A 172 4.71 -47.88 12.66
N LYS A 173 4.32 -47.86 13.94
CA LYS A 173 5.21 -47.81 15.12
C LYS A 173 6.51 -48.62 14.91
N GLY A 174 7.65 -47.92 14.90
CA GLY A 174 8.98 -48.54 14.96
C GLY A 174 9.78 -48.57 13.65
N PHE A 175 9.63 -47.59 12.74
CA PHE A 175 10.50 -47.49 11.57
C PHE A 175 11.96 -47.22 11.99
N ALA A 176 12.81 -48.24 11.89
CA ALA A 176 14.23 -48.16 12.17
C ALA A 176 15.02 -49.02 11.18
N LEU A 177 15.83 -48.38 10.34
CA LEU A 177 16.62 -49.02 9.29
C LEU A 177 18.11 -48.90 9.61
N ARG A 178 18.84 -50.02 9.55
CA ARG A 178 20.30 -50.05 9.75
C ARG A 178 21.00 -50.34 8.43
N GLY A 179 21.97 -49.49 8.08
CA GLY A 179 22.79 -49.65 6.87
C GLY A 179 24.26 -49.34 7.14
N ARG A 180 25.10 -49.53 6.11
CA ARG A 180 26.53 -49.21 6.13
C ARG A 180 26.84 -48.20 5.03
N LEU A 181 27.67 -47.21 5.35
CA LEU A 181 28.07 -46.17 4.39
C LEU A 181 28.66 -46.79 3.11
N GLY A 182 28.35 -46.19 1.96
CA GLY A 182 28.84 -46.62 0.64
C GLY A 182 28.19 -47.89 0.06
N LYS A 183 27.25 -48.53 0.75
CA LYS A 183 26.47 -49.66 0.21
C LYS A 183 25.03 -49.23 -0.07
N THR A 184 24.50 -49.68 -1.20
CA THR A 184 23.09 -49.46 -1.54
C THR A 184 22.20 -50.19 -0.54
N PHE A 185 21.25 -49.45 0.00
CA PHE A 185 20.27 -49.93 0.96
C PHE A 185 18.90 -49.97 0.29
N GLN A 186 18.25 -51.13 0.33
CA GLN A 186 16.95 -51.35 -0.30
C GLN A 186 15.85 -51.49 0.76
N HIS A 187 14.80 -50.68 0.63
CA HIS A 187 13.60 -50.74 1.45
C HIS A 187 12.37 -50.37 0.62
N ASN A 188 11.17 -50.78 1.03
CA ASN A 188 9.91 -50.53 0.31
C ASN A 188 9.66 -49.04 0.01
N LEU A 189 10.19 -48.14 0.83
CA LEU A 189 10.02 -46.69 0.69
C LEU A 189 11.05 -46.05 -0.24
N PHE A 190 12.27 -46.58 -0.33
CA PHE A 190 13.33 -46.00 -1.13
C PHE A 190 14.54 -46.93 -1.26
N PHE A 191 15.26 -46.79 -2.36
CA PHE A 191 16.57 -47.40 -2.60
C PHE A 191 17.61 -46.28 -2.61
N ILE A 192 18.50 -46.28 -1.61
CA ILE A 192 19.45 -45.19 -1.42
C ILE A 192 20.86 -45.68 -1.12
N THR A 193 21.84 -44.88 -1.54
CA THR A 193 23.24 -45.04 -1.16
C THR A 193 23.67 -43.82 -0.37
N VAL A 194 24.10 -44.03 0.89
CA VAL A 194 24.50 -42.96 1.80
C VAL A 194 26.02 -42.87 1.85
N ASN A 195 26.56 -41.75 1.38
CA ASN A 195 27.99 -41.45 1.35
C ASN A 195 28.32 -40.29 2.29
N MET A 196 29.54 -40.27 2.83
CA MET A 196 30.05 -39.08 3.52
C MET A 196 30.48 -38.03 2.50
N ALA A 197 30.21 -36.76 2.78
CA ALA A 197 30.76 -35.67 1.98
C ALA A 197 32.29 -35.58 2.14
N GLU A 198 32.98 -35.18 1.07
CA GLU A 198 34.45 -35.05 1.07
C GLU A 198 34.92 -34.04 2.15
N GLY A 199 35.98 -34.39 2.88
CA GLY A 199 36.59 -33.52 3.90
C GLY A 199 35.93 -33.54 5.28
N VAL A 200 34.93 -34.40 5.52
CA VAL A 200 34.23 -34.49 6.81
C VAL A 200 34.81 -35.58 7.71
N VAL A 201 35.30 -35.20 8.90
CA VAL A 201 35.82 -36.13 9.91
C VAL A 201 34.72 -37.05 10.45
N HIS A 202 35.04 -38.34 10.60
CA HIS A 202 34.17 -39.35 11.23
C HIS A 202 33.85 -38.97 12.69
N GLY A 203 32.57 -38.87 13.01
CA GLY A 203 32.08 -38.62 14.37
C GLY A 203 30.57 -38.79 14.44
N LYS A 204 30.03 -38.99 15.65
CA LYS A 204 28.58 -39.04 15.87
C LYS A 204 27.92 -37.76 15.38
N LYS A 205 27.12 -37.88 14.32
CA LYS A 205 26.32 -36.78 13.77
C LYS A 205 24.90 -37.26 13.55
N GLU A 206 23.96 -36.41 13.96
CA GLU A 206 22.54 -36.56 13.68
C GLU A 206 22.16 -35.53 12.61
N VAL A 207 21.62 -36.00 11.50
CA VAL A 207 21.14 -35.18 10.38
C VAL A 207 19.74 -35.64 10.04
N TYR A 208 18.83 -34.71 9.80
CA TYR A 208 17.51 -35.03 9.32
C TYR A 208 17.47 -34.87 7.80
N PHE A 209 16.70 -35.67 7.10
CA PHE A 209 16.50 -35.51 5.67
C PHE A 209 15.04 -35.75 5.29
N ARG A 210 14.62 -35.13 4.18
CA ARG A 210 13.27 -35.28 3.63
C ARG A 210 13.32 -35.28 2.12
N PHE A 211 12.66 -36.25 1.51
CA PHE A 211 12.47 -36.30 0.06
C PHE A 211 11.41 -35.28 -0.37
N ARG A 212 11.70 -34.53 -1.44
CA ARG A 212 10.81 -33.53 -2.02
C ARG A 212 10.35 -34.01 -3.38
N SER A 213 9.03 -33.98 -3.61
CA SER A 213 8.49 -34.26 -4.94
C SER A 213 8.76 -33.09 -5.88
N ARG A 214 8.78 -33.37 -7.18
CA ARG A 214 8.94 -32.37 -8.22
C ARG A 214 7.92 -31.25 -8.10
N GLU A 215 6.65 -31.59 -7.90
CA GLU A 215 5.55 -30.64 -7.79
C GLU A 215 5.68 -29.76 -6.54
N SER A 216 6.15 -30.34 -5.43
CA SER A 216 6.39 -29.61 -4.17
C SER A 216 7.54 -28.61 -4.30
N LEU A 217 8.58 -28.94 -5.06
CA LEU A 217 9.68 -28.01 -5.35
C LEU A 217 9.22 -26.87 -6.26
N ILE A 218 8.51 -27.19 -7.35
CA ILE A 218 8.00 -26.16 -8.28
C ILE A 218 7.07 -25.20 -7.53
N SER A 219 6.15 -25.71 -6.71
CA SER A 219 5.25 -24.88 -5.91
C SER A 219 5.97 -24.02 -4.87
N ASP A 220 7.00 -24.54 -4.19
CA ASP A 220 7.82 -23.77 -3.25
C ASP A 220 8.55 -22.61 -3.94
N PHE A 221 9.21 -22.89 -5.07
CA PHE A 221 9.92 -21.85 -5.81
C PHE A 221 8.97 -20.86 -6.47
N SER A 222 7.86 -21.30 -7.09
CA SER A 222 6.92 -20.38 -7.75
C SER A 222 6.23 -19.44 -6.76
N GLY A 223 5.89 -19.91 -5.55
CA GLY A 223 5.25 -19.08 -4.53
C GLY A 223 6.15 -17.97 -3.99
N ARG A 224 7.47 -18.22 -3.95
CA ARG A 224 8.48 -17.29 -3.45
C ARG A 224 9.15 -16.45 -4.55
N LEU A 225 9.07 -16.87 -5.81
CA LEU A 225 9.67 -16.17 -6.95
C LEU A 225 9.05 -14.77 -7.09
N ARG A 226 9.91 -13.77 -7.24
CA ARG A 226 9.51 -12.39 -7.51
C ARG A 226 10.27 -11.89 -8.73
N LEU A 227 9.52 -11.45 -9.73
CA LEU A 227 10.01 -10.97 -11.01
C LEU A 227 9.58 -9.51 -11.15
N ASN A 228 10.52 -8.58 -11.04
CA ASN A 228 10.23 -7.15 -11.09
C ASN A 228 11.24 -6.45 -12.01
N PHE A 229 10.81 -5.43 -12.75
CA PHE A 229 11.76 -4.58 -13.47
C PHE A 229 12.52 -3.70 -12.47
N VAL A 230 13.81 -3.48 -12.74
CA VAL A 230 14.67 -2.65 -11.87
C VAL A 230 14.14 -1.21 -11.79
N MET A 231 13.59 -0.69 -12.89
CA MET A 231 12.91 0.60 -12.97
C MET A 231 11.69 0.48 -13.90
N GLU A 232 10.67 1.32 -13.71
CA GLU A 232 9.55 1.40 -14.65
C GLU A 232 10.06 1.79 -16.05
N GLY A 233 9.72 0.98 -17.06
CA GLY A 233 10.19 1.16 -18.44
C GLY A 233 11.58 0.60 -18.75
N SER A 234 12.27 -0.02 -17.78
CA SER A 234 13.56 -0.68 -18.02
C SER A 234 13.38 -2.08 -18.60
N SER A 235 14.27 -2.48 -19.50
CA SER A 235 14.37 -3.85 -20.06
C SER A 235 15.11 -4.85 -19.15
N VAL A 236 15.55 -4.42 -17.97
CA VAL A 236 16.25 -5.27 -17.00
C VAL A 236 15.25 -5.86 -16.02
N LEU A 237 15.15 -7.19 -16.03
CA LEU A 237 14.34 -7.97 -15.10
C LEU A 237 15.19 -8.42 -13.90
N GLU A 238 14.80 -7.99 -12.71
CA GLU A 238 15.29 -8.52 -11.44
C GLU A 238 14.52 -9.80 -11.08
N ILE A 239 15.26 -10.88 -10.89
CA ILE A 239 14.76 -12.18 -10.43
C ILE A 239 15.23 -12.36 -9.00
N SER A 240 14.29 -12.46 -8.06
CA SER A 240 14.62 -12.60 -6.65
C SER A 240 13.84 -13.69 -5.92
N LEU A 241 14.52 -14.28 -4.93
CA LEU A 241 13.99 -15.24 -3.98
C LEU A 241 14.43 -14.86 -2.57
N ALA A 242 13.59 -15.16 -1.59
CA ALA A 242 13.93 -15.01 -0.17
C ALA A 242 13.78 -16.35 0.54
N SER A 243 14.82 -16.75 1.29
CA SER A 243 14.77 -17.90 2.20
C SER A 243 15.86 -17.86 3.26
N ALA A 244 15.76 -18.78 4.22
CA ALA A 244 16.83 -19.03 5.19
C ALA A 244 18.05 -19.75 4.59
N THR A 245 17.97 -20.26 3.36
CA THR A 245 19.03 -20.99 2.65
C THR A 245 19.41 -20.28 1.34
N PRO A 246 20.21 -19.20 1.42
CA PRO A 246 20.53 -18.39 0.24
C PRO A 246 21.26 -19.17 -0.86
N ALA A 247 22.14 -20.11 -0.52
CA ALA A 247 22.89 -20.88 -1.51
C ALA A 247 21.96 -21.65 -2.47
N ARG A 248 20.87 -22.21 -1.94
CA ARG A 248 19.84 -22.90 -2.72
C ARG A 248 19.14 -21.99 -3.70
N ASP A 249 18.78 -20.79 -3.25
CA ASP A 249 18.10 -19.79 -4.08
C ASP A 249 19.04 -19.24 -5.16
N VAL A 250 20.33 -19.04 -4.85
CA VAL A 250 21.35 -18.60 -5.81
C VAL A 250 21.53 -19.62 -6.95
N ASP A 251 21.69 -20.90 -6.62
CA ASP A 251 21.81 -21.97 -7.62
C ASP A 251 20.55 -22.04 -8.50
N PHE A 252 19.38 -21.96 -7.86
CA PHE A 252 18.10 -21.97 -8.57
C PHE A 252 17.96 -20.79 -9.53
N ILE A 253 18.23 -19.55 -9.09
CA ILE A 253 18.11 -18.37 -9.95
C ILE A 253 19.12 -18.44 -11.10
N ASN A 254 20.37 -18.82 -10.84
CA ASN A 254 21.38 -18.97 -11.89
C ASN A 254 20.95 -19.99 -12.95
N LYS A 255 20.43 -21.14 -12.50
CA LYS A 255 19.95 -22.18 -13.41
C LYS A 255 18.67 -21.77 -14.14
N LEU A 256 17.77 -21.05 -13.48
CA LEU A 256 16.59 -20.46 -14.10
C LEU A 256 16.96 -19.51 -15.25
N CYS A 257 17.92 -18.62 -15.02
CA CYS A 257 18.43 -17.74 -16.08
C CYS A 257 19.00 -18.53 -17.26
N GLU A 258 19.82 -19.56 -16.99
CA GLU A 258 20.42 -20.41 -18.02
C GLU A 258 19.36 -21.17 -18.85
N VAL A 259 18.44 -21.85 -18.18
CA VAL A 259 17.35 -22.61 -18.82
C VAL A 259 16.42 -21.69 -19.61
N TYR A 260 16.19 -20.48 -19.09
CA TYR A 260 15.42 -19.45 -19.79
C TYR A 260 16.10 -19.01 -21.10
N LEU A 261 17.42 -18.77 -21.09
CA LEU A 261 18.18 -18.42 -22.30
C LEU A 261 18.17 -19.55 -23.32
N ILE A 262 18.35 -20.80 -22.86
CA ILE A 262 18.29 -21.98 -23.73
C ILE A 262 16.90 -22.12 -24.35
N SER A 263 15.84 -22.00 -23.55
CA SER A 263 14.46 -22.08 -24.04
C SER A 263 14.11 -20.93 -25.01
N ASN A 264 14.65 -19.73 -24.78
CA ASN A 264 14.51 -18.61 -25.72
C ASN A 264 15.16 -18.93 -27.07
N LEU A 265 16.39 -19.44 -27.04
CA LEU A 265 17.14 -19.85 -28.23
C LEU A 265 16.47 -20.99 -28.99
N GLU A 266 15.97 -22.02 -28.29
CA GLU A 266 15.21 -23.14 -28.87
C GLU A 266 13.99 -22.62 -29.65
N ARG A 267 13.19 -21.73 -29.04
CA ARG A 267 12.01 -21.13 -29.70
C ARG A 267 12.38 -20.27 -30.90
N LYS A 268 13.46 -19.49 -30.80
CA LYS A 268 13.98 -18.67 -31.90
C LYS A 268 14.39 -19.54 -33.09
N ASN A 269 15.12 -20.62 -32.83
CA ASN A 269 15.55 -21.57 -33.84
C ASN A 269 14.36 -22.35 -34.45
N ASP A 270 13.38 -22.74 -33.63
CA ASP A 270 12.14 -23.38 -34.11
C ASP A 270 11.33 -22.44 -35.03
N ALA A 271 11.16 -21.18 -34.62
CA ALA A 271 10.48 -20.18 -35.44
C ALA A 271 11.21 -19.95 -36.78
N ALA A 272 12.53 -19.77 -36.75
CA ALA A 272 13.32 -19.63 -37.97
C ALA A 272 13.22 -20.88 -38.87
N SER A 273 13.23 -22.08 -38.29
CA SER A 273 13.10 -23.33 -39.05
C SER A 273 11.72 -23.47 -39.71
N LYS A 274 10.65 -23.07 -39.01
CA LYS A 274 9.29 -23.04 -39.57
C LYS A 274 9.16 -21.99 -40.68
N THR A 275 9.78 -20.82 -40.52
CA THR A 275 9.84 -19.78 -41.56
C THR A 275 10.57 -20.28 -42.80
N ILE A 276 11.74 -20.92 -42.65
CA ILE A 276 12.48 -21.51 -43.77
C ILE A 276 11.61 -22.55 -44.49
N THR A 277 11.01 -23.48 -43.73
CA THR A 277 10.15 -24.53 -44.30
C THR A 277 8.94 -23.96 -45.05
N PHE A 278 8.36 -22.86 -44.55
CA PHE A 278 7.28 -22.15 -45.23
C PHE A 278 7.76 -21.48 -46.51
N ILE A 279 8.88 -20.75 -46.46
CA ILE A 279 9.47 -20.05 -47.61
C ILE A 279 9.89 -21.05 -48.69
N ASP A 280 10.47 -22.19 -48.32
CA ASP A 280 10.86 -23.23 -49.29
C ASP A 280 9.66 -23.74 -50.09
N LYS A 281 8.52 -23.97 -49.42
CA LYS A 281 7.27 -24.34 -50.10
C LYS A 281 6.75 -23.22 -51.02
N GLN A 282 6.89 -21.95 -50.62
CA GLN A 282 6.49 -20.82 -51.46
C GLN A 282 7.44 -20.63 -52.66
N LEU A 283 8.74 -20.82 -52.46
CA LEU A 283 9.75 -20.76 -53.52
C LEU A 283 9.51 -21.82 -54.58
N GLU A 284 9.09 -23.03 -54.21
CA GLU A 284 8.73 -24.09 -55.16
C GLU A 284 7.57 -23.63 -56.07
N SER A 285 6.48 -23.14 -55.48
CA SER A 285 5.31 -22.63 -56.23
C SER A 285 5.65 -21.42 -57.11
N VAL A 286 6.37 -20.43 -56.56
CA VAL A 286 6.73 -19.21 -57.29
C VAL A 286 7.77 -19.50 -58.37
N ALA A 287 8.67 -20.46 -58.18
CA ALA A 287 9.62 -20.88 -59.22
C ALA A 287 8.89 -21.50 -60.42
N GLU A 288 7.87 -22.33 -60.18
CA GLU A 288 7.04 -22.88 -61.24
C GLU A 288 6.30 -21.77 -62.01
N GLU A 289 5.63 -20.85 -61.29
CA GLU A 289 4.94 -19.71 -61.91
C GLU A 289 5.90 -18.76 -62.65
N LEU A 290 7.11 -18.55 -62.12
CA LEU A 290 8.16 -17.76 -62.76
C LEU A 290 8.59 -18.42 -64.06
N SER A 291 8.92 -19.72 -64.05
CA SER A 291 9.29 -20.47 -65.24
C SER A 291 8.19 -20.42 -66.30
N MET A 292 6.93 -20.62 -65.91
CA MET A 292 5.79 -20.53 -66.84
C MET A 292 5.66 -19.13 -67.45
N SER A 293 5.80 -18.08 -66.64
CA SER A 293 5.71 -16.68 -67.12
C SER A 293 6.91 -16.27 -67.98
N GLU A 294 8.11 -16.79 -67.70
CA GLU A 294 9.32 -16.60 -68.50
C GLU A 294 9.20 -17.29 -69.86
N ASP A 295 8.70 -18.53 -69.87
CA ASP A 295 8.41 -19.27 -71.09
C ASP A 295 7.34 -18.59 -71.94
N GLU A 296 6.27 -18.09 -71.31
CA GLU A 296 5.22 -17.30 -71.97
C GLU A 296 5.81 -16.04 -72.60
N PHE A 297 6.62 -15.28 -71.86
CA PHE A 297 7.26 -14.04 -72.32
C PHE A 297 8.23 -14.30 -73.48
N THR A 298 9.10 -15.30 -73.33
CA THR A 298 10.09 -15.67 -74.35
C THR A 298 9.41 -16.22 -75.61
N SER A 299 8.36 -17.03 -75.45
CA SER A 299 7.57 -17.54 -76.57
C SER A 299 6.76 -16.45 -77.27
N PHE A 300 6.24 -15.47 -76.54
CA PHE A 300 5.59 -14.29 -77.13
C PHE A 300 6.56 -13.46 -77.98
N ARG A 301 7.76 -13.16 -77.44
CA ARG A 301 8.82 -12.44 -78.17
C ARG A 301 9.27 -13.19 -79.41
N ARG A 302 9.44 -14.51 -79.32
CA ARG A 302 9.85 -15.37 -80.44
C ARG A 302 8.78 -15.43 -81.54
N ARG A 303 7.51 -15.67 -81.19
CA ARG A 303 6.41 -15.75 -82.16
C ARG A 303 6.17 -14.44 -82.89
N ASN A 304 6.30 -13.31 -82.20
CA ASN A 304 6.07 -11.99 -82.78
C ASN A 304 7.35 -11.33 -83.32
N GLN A 305 8.52 -11.96 -83.16
CA GLN A 305 9.84 -11.41 -83.53
C GLN A 305 10.14 -10.04 -82.89
N ILE A 306 9.54 -9.77 -81.72
CA ILE A 306 9.70 -8.52 -80.98
C ILE A 306 10.80 -8.73 -79.93
N ILE A 307 11.98 -8.17 -80.20
CA ILE A 307 13.05 -8.09 -79.20
C ILE A 307 12.80 -6.88 -78.31
N ASP A 308 12.52 -5.73 -78.90
CA ASP A 308 12.14 -4.50 -78.20
C ASP A 308 11.08 -3.77 -79.03
N VAL A 309 9.93 -3.44 -78.42
CA VAL A 309 8.79 -2.82 -79.10
C VAL A 309 9.17 -1.44 -79.65
N GLY A 310 10.02 -0.69 -78.94
CA GLY A 310 10.50 0.62 -79.38
C GLY A 310 11.29 0.55 -80.69
N SER A 311 12.28 -0.36 -80.76
CA SER A 311 13.07 -0.59 -81.96
C SER A 311 12.25 -1.11 -83.14
N PHE A 312 11.29 -2.02 -82.90
CA PHE A 312 10.44 -2.59 -83.94
C PHE A 312 9.44 -1.58 -84.49
N SER A 313 8.82 -0.78 -83.61
CA SER A 313 7.94 0.34 -84.00
C SER A 313 8.70 1.36 -84.85
N GLY A 314 9.93 1.71 -84.45
CA GLY A 314 10.79 2.63 -85.19
C GLY A 314 11.11 2.15 -86.61
N ASP A 315 11.41 0.86 -86.79
CA ASP A 315 11.66 0.27 -88.11
C ASP A 315 10.40 0.28 -89.01
N LEU A 316 9.24 -0.08 -88.46
CA LEU A 316 7.98 -0.03 -89.20
C LEU A 316 7.58 1.40 -89.60
N LEU A 317 7.70 2.36 -88.68
CA LEU A 317 7.44 3.77 -88.97
C LEU A 317 8.41 4.34 -90.00
N SER A 318 9.69 3.94 -89.94
CA SER A 318 10.71 4.30 -90.93
C SER A 318 10.37 3.74 -92.31
N LYS A 319 9.96 2.46 -92.41
CA LYS A 319 9.53 1.83 -93.66
C LYS A 319 8.29 2.50 -94.24
N ALA A 320 7.28 2.78 -93.41
CA ALA A 320 6.08 3.50 -93.83
C ALA A 320 6.42 4.90 -94.36
N ALA A 321 7.25 5.66 -93.65
CA ALA A 321 7.69 6.99 -94.08
C ALA A 321 8.52 6.95 -95.38
N ALA A 322 9.39 5.96 -95.54
CA ALA A 322 10.16 5.76 -96.78
C ALA A 322 9.24 5.47 -97.96
N TYR A 323 8.29 4.53 -97.82
CA TYR A 323 7.32 4.23 -98.87
C TYR A 323 6.41 5.42 -99.19
N ASP A 324 5.91 6.15 -98.18
CA ASP A 324 5.10 7.34 -98.42
C ASP A 324 5.90 8.43 -99.16
N THR A 325 7.17 8.63 -98.80
CA THR A 325 8.07 9.55 -99.50
C THR A 325 8.25 9.15 -100.95
N GLU A 326 8.51 7.87 -101.25
CA GLU A 326 8.65 7.37 -102.62
C GLU A 326 7.34 7.51 -103.41
N ILE A 327 6.19 7.17 -102.81
CA ILE A 327 4.87 7.35 -103.41
C ILE A 327 4.63 8.82 -103.76
N ASN A 328 4.96 9.74 -102.85
CA ASN A 328 4.78 11.17 -103.06
C ASN A 328 5.74 11.71 -104.13
N GLN A 329 6.98 11.22 -104.21
CA GLN A 329 7.88 11.52 -105.32
C GLN A 329 7.32 11.03 -106.66
N LEU A 330 6.76 9.83 -106.72
CA LEU A 330 6.12 9.32 -107.94
C LEU A 330 4.88 10.15 -108.32
N LYS A 331 4.05 10.56 -107.36
CA LYS A 331 2.90 11.45 -107.60
C LYS A 331 3.31 12.81 -108.14
N LEU A 332 4.39 13.40 -107.62
CA LEU A 332 4.93 14.67 -108.13
C LEU A 332 5.44 14.51 -109.57
N LYS A 333 6.16 13.42 -109.86
CA LYS A 333 6.63 13.09 -111.21
C LYS A 333 5.45 12.90 -112.17
N GLU A 334 4.42 12.15 -111.78
CA GLU A 334 3.21 11.92 -112.56
C GLU A 334 2.47 13.24 -112.84
N SER A 335 2.31 14.10 -111.84
CA SER A 335 1.69 15.43 -111.98
C SER A 335 2.44 16.31 -112.97
N TYR A 336 3.77 16.24 -112.98
CA TYR A 336 4.57 16.94 -113.99
C TYR A 336 4.42 16.34 -115.38
N LEU A 337 4.40 15.01 -115.51
CA LEU A 337 4.16 14.35 -116.80
C LEU A 337 2.78 14.72 -117.36
N ASP A 338 1.75 14.79 -116.52
CA ASP A 338 0.42 15.27 -116.89
C ASP A 338 0.44 16.73 -117.33
N TYR A 339 1.16 17.60 -116.60
CA TYR A 339 1.40 18.97 -117.00
C TYR A 339 2.10 19.05 -118.36
N LEU A 340 3.13 18.24 -118.61
CA LEU A 340 3.88 18.20 -119.86
C LEU A 340 2.97 17.76 -121.02
N VAL A 341 2.17 16.71 -120.85
CA VAL A 341 1.20 16.27 -121.86
C VAL A 341 0.20 17.39 -122.17
N LYS A 342 -0.31 18.08 -121.14
CA LYS A 342 -1.23 19.22 -121.32
C LYS A 342 -0.55 20.40 -122.02
N TYR A 343 0.69 20.71 -121.65
CA TYR A 343 1.50 21.75 -122.26
C TYR A 343 1.75 21.47 -123.76
N VAL A 344 2.15 20.24 -124.10
CA VAL A 344 2.39 19.80 -125.48
C VAL A 344 1.10 19.83 -126.31
N LYS A 345 -0.07 19.63 -125.69
CA LYS A 345 -1.35 19.69 -126.39
C LYS A 345 -1.87 21.12 -126.60
N THR A 346 -1.71 22.02 -125.62
CA THR A 346 -2.44 23.30 -125.59
C THR A 346 -1.59 24.52 -125.96
N ASN A 347 -0.31 24.58 -125.58
CA ASN A 347 0.47 25.84 -125.64
C ASN A 347 1.40 25.98 -126.87
N LEU A 348 1.36 25.02 -127.80
CA LEU A 348 2.19 25.05 -129.02
C LEU A 348 1.65 25.94 -130.16
N GLN A 349 0.55 26.65 -129.95
CA GLN A 349 -0.07 27.50 -130.98
C GLN A 349 0.36 28.97 -130.91
N ASP A 350 0.90 29.46 -129.79
CA ASP A 350 0.95 30.91 -129.52
C ASP A 350 2.35 31.49 -129.22
N GLY A 351 3.41 30.86 -129.71
CA GLY A 351 4.75 31.47 -129.82
C GLY A 351 5.43 31.90 -128.50
N SER A 352 4.89 31.58 -127.32
CA SER A 352 5.51 31.85 -126.03
C SER A 352 6.29 30.62 -125.53
N ILE A 353 7.62 30.77 -125.51
CA ILE A 353 8.59 29.74 -125.14
C ILE A 353 8.86 29.83 -123.64
N VAL A 354 8.70 28.71 -122.93
CA VAL A 354 9.61 28.10 -121.93
C VAL A 354 8.79 27.01 -121.20
N ALA A 355 9.14 25.74 -121.40
CA ALA A 355 8.75 24.69 -120.46
C ALA A 355 9.61 24.84 -119.18
N PRO A 356 9.03 24.89 -117.97
CA PRO A 356 9.82 25.03 -116.75
C PRO A 356 10.84 23.88 -116.61
N THR A 357 12.09 24.24 -116.32
CA THR A 357 13.18 23.29 -116.05
C THR A 357 12.95 22.50 -114.76
N ASN A 358 13.06 21.19 -114.92
CA ASN A 358 13.46 20.15 -113.98
C ASN A 358 12.84 20.12 -112.58
N LEU A 359 11.60 19.60 -112.49
CA LEU A 359 11.00 19.07 -111.26
C LEU A 359 11.57 17.67 -110.92
N GLY A 360 12.90 17.57 -110.78
CA GLY A 360 13.57 16.34 -110.33
C GLY A 360 13.41 15.13 -111.27
N LEU A 361 13.15 15.38 -112.56
CA LEU A 361 13.00 14.34 -113.58
C LEU A 361 14.29 14.18 -114.37
N ASN A 362 15.12 13.23 -113.94
CA ASN A 362 16.35 12.85 -114.65
C ASN A 362 16.03 11.86 -115.77
N GLU A 363 15.36 12.32 -116.82
CA GLU A 363 14.98 11.49 -117.97
C GLU A 363 15.60 12.07 -119.25
N PRO A 364 16.85 11.67 -119.58
CA PRO A 364 17.63 12.31 -120.65
C PRO A 364 16.96 12.24 -122.01
N MET A 365 16.25 11.14 -122.29
CA MET A 365 15.57 10.94 -123.57
C MET A 365 14.34 11.85 -123.70
N LEU A 366 13.55 11.99 -122.63
CA LEU A 366 12.41 12.92 -122.62
C LEU A 366 12.89 14.37 -122.76
N MET A 367 13.97 14.74 -122.07
CA MET A 367 14.59 16.06 -122.21
C MET A 367 15.15 16.32 -123.61
N ALA A 368 15.80 15.32 -124.23
CA ALA A 368 16.27 15.42 -125.60
C ALA A 368 15.11 15.65 -126.59
N LEU A 369 13.98 14.95 -126.42
CA LEU A 369 12.79 15.15 -127.24
C LEU A 369 12.14 16.54 -127.00
N VAL A 370 12.10 17.01 -125.76
CA VAL A 370 11.61 18.37 -125.41
C VAL A 370 12.53 19.46 -125.98
N GLN A 371 13.84 19.24 -126.00
CA GLN A 371 14.78 20.17 -126.63
C GLN A 371 14.64 20.13 -128.15
N GLN A 372 14.53 18.94 -128.74
CA GLN A 372 14.34 18.76 -130.18
C GLN A 372 13.05 19.42 -130.66
N ILE A 373 11.94 19.27 -129.93
CA ILE A 373 10.69 19.93 -130.30
C ILE A 373 10.82 21.46 -130.17
N ASN A 374 11.52 21.97 -129.14
CA ASN A 374 11.77 23.41 -129.00
C ASN A 374 12.61 23.96 -130.16
N GLU A 375 13.67 23.27 -130.58
CA GLU A 375 14.49 23.67 -131.73
C GLU A 375 13.68 23.67 -133.05
N LEU A 376 12.83 22.65 -133.25
CA LEU A 376 11.97 22.56 -134.42
C LEU A 376 10.88 23.66 -134.41
N ILE A 377 10.34 24.01 -133.24
CA ILE A 377 9.40 25.14 -133.09
C ILE A 377 10.09 26.45 -133.42
N MET A 378 11.30 26.69 -132.92
CA MET A 378 12.08 27.91 -133.21
C MET A 378 12.38 28.03 -134.71
N LYS A 379 12.89 26.96 -135.33
CA LYS A 379 13.16 26.92 -136.78
C LYS A 379 11.89 27.10 -137.62
N ARG A 380 10.72 26.67 -137.14
CA ARG A 380 9.43 26.89 -137.81
C ARG A 380 8.96 28.33 -137.65
N ALA A 381 9.11 28.95 -136.49
CA ALA A 381 8.63 30.30 -136.18
C ALA A 381 9.30 31.39 -137.03
N GLU A 382 10.54 31.18 -137.47
CA GLU A 382 11.28 32.12 -138.33
C GLU A 382 10.85 32.09 -139.80
N LEU A 383 9.96 31.17 -140.20
CA LEU A 383 9.60 30.92 -141.59
C LEU A 383 8.15 31.32 -141.89
N PRO A 384 7.88 32.02 -143.02
CA PRO A 384 6.52 32.37 -143.42
C PRO A 384 5.68 31.13 -143.77
N GLU A 385 4.41 31.12 -143.35
CA GLU A 385 3.51 29.94 -143.35
C GLU A 385 3.34 29.23 -144.71
N LYS A 386 3.60 29.89 -145.84
CA LYS A 386 3.49 29.32 -147.20
C LYS A 386 4.79 28.71 -147.76
N SER A 387 5.83 28.58 -146.95
CA SER A 387 7.12 27.97 -147.35
C SER A 387 7.08 26.44 -147.33
N MET A 388 7.73 25.79 -148.32
CA MET A 388 7.91 24.33 -148.41
C MET A 388 8.61 23.74 -147.17
N PHE A 389 9.46 24.53 -146.50
CA PHE A 389 10.14 24.11 -145.26
C PHE A 389 9.23 24.20 -144.02
N HIS A 390 8.18 25.04 -144.04
CA HIS A 390 7.23 25.17 -142.93
C HIS A 390 6.37 23.90 -142.74
N SER A 391 5.92 23.31 -143.85
CA SER A 391 5.15 22.03 -143.82
C SER A 391 6.03 20.84 -143.41
N LYS A 392 7.32 20.82 -143.82
CA LYS A 392 8.30 19.82 -143.38
C LYS A 392 8.48 19.84 -141.86
N TYR A 393 8.78 21.00 -141.26
CA TYR A 393 8.95 21.12 -139.81
C TYR A 393 7.65 20.85 -139.04
N THR A 394 6.48 21.16 -139.61
CA THR A 394 5.19 20.83 -138.98
C THR A 394 5.00 19.31 -138.85
N ARG A 395 5.36 18.52 -139.87
CA ARG A 395 5.29 17.05 -139.81
C ARG A 395 6.33 16.45 -138.85
N GLU A 396 7.54 17.02 -138.81
CA GLU A 396 8.59 16.60 -137.86
C GLU A 396 8.18 16.91 -136.41
N ILE A 397 7.58 18.07 -136.15
CA ILE A 397 7.01 18.43 -134.83
C ILE A 397 5.92 17.42 -134.42
N GLU A 398 4.97 17.06 -135.29
CA GLU A 398 3.95 16.05 -134.96
C GLU A 398 4.55 14.66 -134.71
N THR A 399 5.62 14.29 -135.40
CA THR A 399 6.33 13.03 -135.17
C THR A 399 7.00 13.02 -133.79
N VAL A 400 7.68 14.10 -133.42
CA VAL A 400 8.28 14.27 -132.09
C VAL A 400 7.21 14.35 -131.00
N LYS A 401 6.07 15.01 -131.24
CA LYS A 401 4.93 15.03 -130.30
C LYS A 401 4.38 13.64 -130.02
N ASN A 402 4.20 12.82 -131.05
CA ASN A 402 3.73 11.45 -130.88
C ASN A 402 4.75 10.61 -130.10
N ALA A 403 6.05 10.76 -130.39
CA ALA A 403 7.12 10.11 -129.62
C ALA A 403 7.15 10.56 -128.15
N ILE A 404 6.98 11.87 -127.86
CA ILE A 404 6.85 12.39 -126.49
C ILE A 404 5.62 11.79 -125.80
N ASN A 405 4.46 11.80 -126.45
CA ASN A 405 3.22 11.25 -125.86
C ASN A 405 3.32 9.75 -125.57
N GLU A 406 3.94 8.98 -126.46
CA GLU A 406 4.15 7.53 -126.26
C GLU A 406 5.16 7.26 -125.13
N MET A 407 6.27 8.01 -125.10
CA MET A 407 7.25 7.92 -124.02
C MET A 407 6.64 8.30 -122.66
N VAL A 408 5.91 9.41 -122.60
CA VAL A 408 5.22 9.83 -121.37
C VAL A 408 4.19 8.80 -120.95
N ARG A 409 3.41 8.22 -121.88
CA ARG A 409 2.46 7.15 -121.57
C ARG A 409 3.17 5.92 -120.98
N ASN A 410 4.28 5.49 -121.57
CA ASN A 410 5.05 4.35 -121.06
C ASN A 410 5.62 4.63 -119.67
N MET A 411 6.10 5.85 -119.42
CA MET A 411 6.55 6.29 -118.10
C MET A 411 5.40 6.33 -117.09
N GLN A 412 4.22 6.84 -117.48
CA GLN A 412 3.02 6.87 -116.62
C GLN A 412 2.57 5.46 -116.24
N VAL A 413 2.55 4.52 -117.18
CA VAL A 413 2.23 3.11 -116.89
C VAL A 413 3.26 2.49 -115.94
N SER A 414 4.55 2.72 -116.16
CA SER A 414 5.62 2.22 -115.28
C SER A 414 5.50 2.80 -113.86
N MET A 415 5.24 4.11 -113.75
CA MET A 415 5.01 4.79 -112.47
C MET A 415 3.76 4.30 -111.76
N ASP A 416 2.67 4.00 -112.48
CA ASP A 416 1.45 3.42 -111.90
C ASP A 416 1.70 2.02 -111.32
N ILE A 417 2.47 1.19 -112.02
CA ILE A 417 2.87 -0.14 -111.51
C ILE A 417 3.70 0.00 -110.22
N GLN A 418 4.70 0.88 -110.21
CA GLN A 418 5.53 1.13 -109.02
C GLN A 418 4.70 1.69 -107.86
N LYS A 419 3.82 2.66 -108.14
CA LYS A 419 2.91 3.25 -107.17
C LYS A 419 1.94 2.20 -106.60
N LYS A 420 1.42 1.28 -107.41
CA LYS A 420 0.57 0.18 -106.94
C LYS A 420 1.33 -0.79 -106.03
N ASP A 421 2.56 -1.16 -106.40
CA ASP A 421 3.41 -2.02 -105.56
C ASP A 421 3.74 -1.34 -104.22
N LEU A 422 4.16 -0.08 -104.26
CA LEU A 422 4.47 0.71 -103.06
C LEU A 422 3.23 0.94 -102.18
N ASN A 423 2.07 1.23 -102.76
CA ASN A 423 0.82 1.35 -101.98
C ASN A 423 0.43 0.03 -101.31
N ARG A 424 0.65 -1.11 -101.98
CA ARG A 424 0.43 -2.44 -101.37
C ARG A 424 1.37 -2.65 -100.18
N ARG A 425 2.67 -2.42 -100.35
CA ARG A 425 3.66 -2.56 -99.26
C ARG A 425 3.40 -1.57 -98.13
N TYR A 426 3.00 -0.35 -98.45
CA TYR A 426 2.61 0.66 -97.47
C TYR A 426 1.38 0.20 -96.67
N ALA A 427 0.35 -0.36 -97.34
CA ALA A 427 -0.83 -0.89 -96.66
C ALA A 427 -0.51 -2.10 -95.77
N GLU A 428 0.38 -2.99 -96.20
CA GLU A 428 0.88 -4.12 -95.41
C GLU A 428 1.58 -3.62 -94.12
N VAL A 429 2.53 -2.69 -94.25
CA VAL A 429 3.23 -2.09 -93.09
C VAL A 429 2.26 -1.33 -92.20
N GLN A 430 1.30 -0.59 -92.77
CA GLN A 430 0.29 0.14 -92.00
C GLN A 430 -0.62 -0.80 -91.20
N GLN A 431 -0.95 -1.97 -91.76
CA GLN A 431 -1.71 -3.00 -91.05
C GLN A 431 -0.91 -3.57 -89.86
N GLU A 432 0.39 -3.79 -90.03
CA GLU A 432 1.27 -4.20 -88.93
C GLU A 432 1.36 -3.13 -87.83
N ILE A 433 1.50 -1.85 -88.21
CA ILE A 433 1.47 -0.71 -87.28
C ILE A 433 0.16 -0.68 -86.47
N ASN A 434 -0.99 -0.90 -87.12
CA ASN A 434 -2.30 -0.87 -86.47
C ASN A 434 -2.50 -2.01 -85.45
N GLN A 435 -1.83 -3.15 -85.65
CA GLN A 435 -1.87 -4.29 -84.71
C GLN A 435 -0.89 -4.16 -83.55
N LEU A 436 0.07 -3.22 -83.64
CA LEU A 436 1.15 -3.07 -82.67
C LEU A 436 0.67 -2.72 -81.25
N PRO A 437 -0.28 -1.79 -81.03
CA PRO A 437 -0.72 -1.45 -79.66
C PRO A 437 -1.33 -2.64 -78.90
N ALA A 438 -2.07 -3.50 -79.60
CA ALA A 438 -2.66 -4.71 -78.98
C ALA A 438 -1.56 -5.70 -78.55
N LYS A 439 -0.55 -5.92 -79.41
CA LYS A 439 0.61 -6.76 -79.10
C LYS A 439 1.45 -6.18 -77.97
N GLU A 440 1.61 -4.86 -77.92
CA GLU A 440 2.34 -4.16 -76.84
C GLU A 440 1.62 -4.32 -75.49
N LEU A 441 0.30 -4.13 -75.44
CA LEU A 441 -0.48 -4.31 -74.22
C LEU A 441 -0.43 -5.77 -73.70
N GLU A 442 -0.52 -6.75 -74.61
CA GLU A 442 -0.37 -8.17 -74.26
C GLU A 442 1.04 -8.45 -73.69
N MET A 443 2.08 -7.94 -74.35
CA MET A 443 3.46 -8.07 -73.89
C MET A 443 3.67 -7.46 -72.51
N ILE A 444 3.17 -6.24 -72.26
CA ILE A 444 3.26 -5.57 -70.96
C ILE A 444 2.54 -6.39 -69.88
N GLY A 445 1.41 -7.01 -70.21
CA GLY A 445 0.70 -7.91 -69.30
C GLY A 445 1.54 -9.10 -68.89
N ILE A 446 2.18 -9.77 -69.86
CA ILE A 446 3.07 -10.92 -69.62
C ILE A 446 4.33 -10.48 -68.86
N GLU A 447 4.97 -9.38 -69.28
CA GLU A 447 6.16 -8.80 -68.64
C GLU A 447 5.87 -8.44 -67.18
N ARG A 448 4.69 -7.88 -66.88
CA ARG A 448 4.28 -7.56 -65.50
C ARG A 448 4.17 -8.83 -64.65
N ARG A 449 3.58 -9.91 -65.18
CA ARG A 449 3.49 -11.19 -64.46
C ARG A 449 4.88 -11.77 -64.21
N TYR A 450 5.73 -11.80 -65.24
CA TYR A 450 7.13 -12.23 -65.11
C TYR A 450 7.89 -11.42 -64.06
N LYS A 451 7.89 -10.09 -64.15
CA LYS A 451 8.58 -9.20 -63.19
C LYS A 451 8.05 -9.33 -61.78
N MET A 452 6.74 -9.55 -61.62
CA MET A 452 6.13 -9.74 -60.30
C MET A 452 6.57 -11.07 -59.68
N ASN A 453 6.58 -12.15 -60.45
CA ASN A 453 7.06 -13.47 -60.00
C ASN A 453 8.56 -13.45 -59.70
N ASP A 454 9.37 -12.79 -60.53
CA ASP A 454 10.81 -12.59 -60.30
C ASP A 454 11.07 -11.80 -59.01
N SER A 455 10.29 -10.74 -58.78
CA SER A 455 10.37 -9.95 -57.55
C SER A 455 9.98 -10.77 -56.31
N TYR A 456 8.92 -11.60 -56.40
CA TYR A 456 8.54 -12.50 -55.30
C TYR A 456 9.59 -13.57 -55.04
N TYR A 457 10.13 -14.19 -56.09
CA TYR A 457 11.18 -15.18 -55.99
C TYR A 457 12.42 -14.61 -55.30
N THR A 458 12.88 -13.44 -55.75
CA THR A 458 14.02 -12.72 -55.17
C THR A 458 13.76 -12.32 -53.71
N LEU A 459 12.56 -11.82 -53.40
CA LEU A 459 12.16 -11.48 -52.04
C LEU A 459 12.18 -12.70 -51.11
N PHE A 460 11.63 -13.83 -51.56
CA PHE A 460 11.63 -15.07 -50.78
C PHE A 460 13.04 -15.62 -50.60
N LEU A 461 13.91 -15.56 -51.61
CA LEU A 461 15.32 -15.93 -51.46
C LEU A 461 16.02 -15.05 -50.42
N GLN A 462 15.81 -13.73 -50.46
CA GLN A 462 16.35 -12.82 -49.45
C GLN A 462 15.83 -13.17 -48.05
N LYS A 463 14.52 -13.40 -47.90
CA LYS A 463 13.92 -13.77 -46.61
C LYS A 463 14.38 -15.13 -46.10
N ARG A 464 14.63 -16.09 -47.00
CA ARG A 464 15.23 -17.38 -46.63
C ARG A 464 16.63 -17.18 -46.08
N ALA A 465 17.48 -16.41 -46.76
CA ALA A 465 18.84 -16.12 -46.30
C ALA A 465 18.83 -15.39 -44.94
N GLU A 466 17.94 -14.41 -44.75
CA GLU A 466 17.75 -13.75 -43.45
C GLU A 466 17.38 -14.75 -42.34
N ALA A 467 16.43 -15.66 -42.60
CA ALA A 467 16.01 -16.68 -41.63
C ALA A 467 17.12 -17.72 -41.34
N GLU A 468 17.91 -18.11 -42.35
CA GLU A 468 19.07 -18.98 -42.19
C GLU A 468 20.17 -18.33 -41.34
N ILE A 469 20.47 -17.05 -41.57
CA ILE A 469 21.43 -16.29 -40.74
C ILE A 469 20.94 -16.22 -39.30
N LEU A 470 19.65 -15.96 -39.07
CA LEU A 470 19.06 -15.95 -37.73
C LEU A 470 19.18 -17.30 -37.02
N LYS A 471 18.97 -18.40 -37.75
CA LYS A 471 19.13 -19.77 -37.25
C LYS A 471 20.60 -20.12 -36.97
N ALA A 472 21.52 -19.70 -37.83
CA ALA A 472 22.95 -19.98 -37.72
C ALA A 472 23.65 -19.15 -36.63
N SER A 473 23.16 -17.94 -36.35
CA SER A 473 23.71 -17.04 -35.32
C SER A 473 23.73 -17.67 -33.93
N ASN A 474 22.81 -18.62 -33.64
CA ASN A 474 22.72 -19.41 -32.41
C ASN A 474 22.97 -18.65 -31.08
N THR A 475 22.67 -17.35 -31.08
CA THR A 475 22.82 -16.45 -29.93
C THR A 475 21.43 -16.12 -29.36
N PRO A 476 21.24 -16.29 -28.03
CA PRO A 476 20.01 -15.84 -27.37
C PRO A 476 19.84 -14.32 -27.52
N ASP A 477 18.59 -13.86 -27.68
CA ASP A 477 18.28 -12.41 -27.72
C ASP A 477 18.50 -11.77 -26.33
N ASN A 478 18.31 -12.56 -25.27
CA ASN A 478 18.43 -12.12 -23.89
C ASN A 478 19.82 -12.43 -23.32
N ASN A 479 20.29 -11.62 -22.38
CA ASN A 479 21.59 -11.84 -21.73
C ASN A 479 21.49 -11.74 -20.21
N ILE A 480 22.30 -12.53 -19.51
CA ILE A 480 22.43 -12.45 -18.05
C ILE A 480 23.29 -11.22 -17.75
N LEU A 481 22.71 -10.21 -17.10
CA LEU A 481 23.42 -9.01 -16.68
C LEU A 481 24.24 -9.30 -15.43
N ASP A 482 23.58 -9.81 -14.39
CA ASP A 482 24.19 -10.15 -13.12
C ASP A 482 23.83 -11.58 -12.73
N ARG A 483 24.85 -12.38 -12.38
CA ARG A 483 24.64 -13.69 -11.75
C ARG A 483 24.06 -13.53 -10.36
N ALA A 484 23.31 -14.53 -9.93
CA ALA A 484 22.62 -14.51 -8.66
C ALA A 484 23.59 -14.42 -7.47
N ARG A 485 23.31 -13.53 -6.52
CA ARG A 485 24.07 -13.34 -5.29
C ARG A 485 23.17 -12.92 -4.13
N VAL A 486 23.67 -13.14 -2.92
CA VAL A 486 22.98 -12.75 -1.68
C VAL A 486 23.18 -11.26 -1.45
N ILE A 487 22.09 -10.51 -1.29
CA ILE A 487 22.14 -9.06 -1.13
C ILE A 487 21.99 -8.66 0.34
N ASN A 488 20.84 -8.94 0.93
CA ASN A 488 20.47 -8.43 2.25
C ASN A 488 19.53 -9.37 3.01
N VAL A 489 19.37 -9.11 4.31
CA VAL A 489 18.39 -9.81 5.16
C VAL A 489 17.06 -9.06 5.08
N VAL A 490 15.99 -9.74 4.66
CA VAL A 490 14.67 -9.11 4.43
C VAL A 490 13.89 -8.95 5.74
N ASN A 491 14.01 -9.94 6.63
CA ASN A 491 13.21 -10.02 7.85
C ASN A 491 13.91 -9.42 9.09
N GLN A 492 14.89 -8.52 8.90
CA GLN A 492 15.66 -7.92 10.00
C GLN A 492 14.76 -7.08 10.94
N GLY A 493 13.74 -6.41 10.39
CA GLY A 493 12.79 -5.59 11.14
C GLY A 493 11.84 -6.39 12.05
N GLU A 494 11.63 -7.69 11.77
CA GLU A 494 10.66 -8.52 12.50
C GLU A 494 11.02 -8.70 13.98
N LYS A 495 12.32 -8.67 14.33
CA LYS A 495 12.76 -8.68 15.72
C LYS A 495 12.33 -7.42 16.47
N SER A 496 12.48 -6.28 15.82
CA SER A 496 12.11 -4.98 16.39
C SER A 496 10.60 -4.90 16.57
N LYS A 497 9.83 -5.31 15.55
CA LYS A 497 8.36 -5.38 15.62
C LYS A 497 7.87 -6.30 16.73
N THR A 498 8.41 -7.51 16.82
CA THR A 498 8.07 -8.48 17.88
C THR A 498 8.37 -7.91 19.27
N THR A 499 9.55 -7.28 19.42
CA THR A 499 9.93 -6.64 20.69
C THR A 499 9.01 -5.49 21.06
N LEU A 500 8.65 -4.63 20.09
CA LEU A 500 7.74 -3.53 20.27
C LEU A 500 6.34 -4.01 20.69
N LEU A 501 5.84 -5.08 20.07
CA LEU A 501 4.54 -5.68 20.41
C LEU A 501 4.51 -6.18 21.86
N PHE A 502 5.52 -6.95 22.29
CA PHE A 502 5.60 -7.43 23.67
C PHE A 502 5.76 -6.27 24.67
N LEU A 503 6.54 -5.24 24.33
CA LEU A 503 6.70 -4.06 25.19
C LEU A 503 5.37 -3.31 25.36
N LEU A 504 4.62 -3.13 24.28
CA LEU A 504 3.27 -2.57 24.34
C LEU A 504 2.35 -3.40 25.23
N LEU A 505 2.33 -4.73 25.08
CA LEU A 505 1.56 -5.61 25.96
C LEU A 505 2.01 -5.50 27.42
N GLY A 506 3.32 -5.37 27.66
CA GLY A 506 3.91 -5.16 28.99
C GLY A 506 3.47 -3.86 29.68
N LEU A 507 2.99 -2.86 28.93
CA LEU A 507 2.44 -1.61 29.48
C LEU A 507 0.90 -1.64 29.56
N VAL A 508 0.24 -2.17 28.53
CA VAL A 508 -1.23 -2.18 28.43
C VAL A 508 -1.86 -3.13 29.45
N VAL A 509 -1.28 -4.31 29.67
CA VAL A 509 -1.86 -5.28 30.62
C VAL A 509 -1.86 -4.75 32.06
N PRO A 510 -0.75 -4.20 32.60
CA PRO A 510 -0.77 -3.53 33.91
C PRO A 510 -1.71 -2.32 33.96
N ALA A 511 -1.77 -1.49 32.91
CA ALA A 511 -2.68 -0.35 32.87
C ALA A 511 -4.14 -0.81 32.96
N GLY A 512 -4.54 -1.81 32.18
CA GLY A 512 -5.87 -2.41 32.22
C GLY A 512 -6.20 -2.99 33.59
N PHE A 513 -5.25 -3.67 34.23
CA PHE A 513 -5.42 -4.19 35.59
C PHE A 513 -5.68 -3.08 36.62
N VAL A 514 -4.94 -1.97 36.57
CA VAL A 514 -5.14 -0.81 37.46
C VAL A 514 -6.52 -0.19 37.23
N VAL A 515 -6.94 -0.03 35.97
CA VAL A 515 -8.27 0.50 35.62
C VAL A 515 -9.39 -0.38 36.17
N VAL A 516 -9.33 -1.69 35.95
CA VAL A 516 -10.34 -2.63 36.45
C VAL A 516 -10.39 -2.62 37.97
N LYS A 517 -9.23 -2.63 38.63
CA LYS A 517 -9.14 -2.57 40.10
C LYS A 517 -9.79 -1.31 40.67
N GLU A 518 -9.61 -0.16 40.02
CA GLU A 518 -10.20 1.11 40.46
C GLU A 518 -11.71 1.18 40.18
N LEU A 519 -12.16 0.70 39.01
CA LEU A 519 -13.59 0.66 38.67
C LEU A 519 -14.39 -0.27 39.60
N LEU A 520 -13.77 -1.31 40.14
CA LEU A 520 -14.39 -2.22 41.12
C LEU A 520 -14.36 -1.67 42.56
N ASN A 521 -13.75 -0.51 42.80
CA ASN A 521 -13.67 0.09 44.13
C ASN A 521 -14.95 0.85 44.51
N VAL A 522 -15.76 0.23 45.35
CA VAL A 522 -17.08 0.73 45.77
C VAL A 522 -17.06 1.61 47.03
N ARG A 523 -15.90 1.86 47.65
CA ARG A 523 -15.77 2.55 48.94
C ARG A 523 -15.43 4.04 48.81
N ILE A 524 -15.94 4.87 49.70
CA ILE A 524 -15.59 6.30 49.77
C ILE A 524 -14.12 6.45 50.18
N MET A 525 -13.30 7.12 49.37
CA MET A 525 -11.88 7.35 49.70
C MET A 525 -11.55 8.84 49.81
N THR A 526 -12.16 9.68 48.97
CA THR A 526 -11.76 11.08 48.79
C THR A 526 -12.90 12.05 49.12
N ASN A 527 -12.56 13.34 49.28
CA ASN A 527 -13.55 14.40 49.46
C ASN A 527 -14.50 14.50 48.26
N ARG A 528 -13.99 14.28 47.05
CA ARG A 528 -14.78 14.24 45.80
C ARG A 528 -15.80 13.11 45.80
N ASP A 529 -15.43 11.94 46.34
CA ASP A 529 -16.40 10.85 46.50
C ASP A 529 -17.56 11.30 47.42
N VAL A 530 -17.28 12.03 48.50
CA VAL A 530 -18.35 12.57 49.36
C VAL A 530 -19.17 13.61 48.60
N GLU A 531 -18.55 14.58 47.94
CA GLU A 531 -19.27 15.61 47.17
C GLU A 531 -20.15 15.01 46.05
N LYS A 532 -19.70 13.91 45.43
CA LYS A 532 -20.42 13.22 44.35
C LYS A 532 -21.54 12.30 44.84
N TYR A 533 -21.32 11.60 45.95
CA TYR A 533 -22.22 10.55 46.44
C TYR A 533 -23.02 10.95 47.69
N SER A 534 -22.77 12.10 48.32
CA SER A 534 -23.58 12.64 49.43
C SER A 534 -24.40 13.84 48.96
N SER A 535 -25.69 13.83 49.28
CA SER A 535 -26.57 14.98 49.05
C SER A 535 -26.31 16.15 50.02
N PHE A 536 -25.54 15.89 51.08
CA PHE A 536 -25.19 16.86 52.11
C PHE A 536 -23.80 17.46 51.88
N PRO A 537 -23.62 18.77 52.11
CA PRO A 537 -22.34 19.46 51.93
C PRO A 537 -21.27 18.97 52.91
N LEU A 538 -20.03 18.80 52.42
CA LEU A 538 -18.88 18.39 53.22
C LEU A 538 -18.32 19.57 54.02
N ILE A 539 -18.37 19.50 55.36
CA ILE A 539 -17.89 20.60 56.22
C ILE A 539 -16.52 20.34 56.84
N GLY A 540 -15.95 19.15 56.70
CA GLY A 540 -14.60 18.89 57.18
C GLY A 540 -14.15 17.46 56.99
N MET A 541 -12.85 17.24 57.18
CA MET A 541 -12.24 15.93 57.18
C MET A 541 -11.41 15.74 58.46
N ILE A 542 -11.36 14.52 58.97
CA ILE A 542 -10.56 14.15 60.13
C ILE A 542 -9.58 13.04 59.71
N ARG A 543 -8.30 13.22 60.08
CA ARG A 543 -7.24 12.26 59.76
C ARG A 543 -7.28 11.04 60.68
N HIS A 544 -6.83 9.90 60.16
CA HIS A 544 -6.55 8.71 60.97
C HIS A 544 -5.52 9.04 62.07
N THR A 545 -5.73 8.50 63.29
CA THR A 545 -4.83 8.70 64.43
C THR A 545 -4.73 7.41 65.24
N ASN A 546 -3.50 6.99 65.58
CA ASN A 546 -3.20 5.74 66.30
C ASN A 546 -3.14 5.95 67.83
N SER A 547 -4.03 6.76 68.41
CA SER A 547 -4.01 7.07 69.85
C SER A 547 -5.23 6.49 70.55
N ASP A 548 -4.98 5.71 71.61
CA ASP A 548 -6.04 5.15 72.47
C ASP A 548 -6.58 6.16 73.51
N ASN A 549 -5.92 7.32 73.67
CA ASN A 549 -6.37 8.34 74.60
C ASN A 549 -7.76 8.89 74.17
N PRO A 550 -8.79 8.88 75.04
CA PRO A 550 -10.12 9.43 74.75
C PRO A 550 -10.13 10.96 74.53
N PHE A 551 -9.17 11.69 75.11
CA PHE A 551 -9.11 13.16 75.11
C PHE A 551 -7.96 13.70 74.25
N ILE A 552 -7.82 13.27 73.00
CA ILE A 552 -6.70 13.64 72.12
C ILE A 552 -6.59 15.15 71.95
N VAL A 553 -7.74 15.82 71.81
CA VAL A 553 -7.79 17.29 71.66
C VAL A 553 -7.32 17.99 72.93
N ALA A 554 -7.79 17.56 74.11
CA ALA A 554 -7.42 18.18 75.38
C ALA A 554 -5.95 17.90 75.74
N ALA A 555 -5.46 16.69 75.45
CA ALA A 555 -4.07 16.30 75.69
C ALA A 555 -3.08 17.00 74.75
N ASN A 556 -3.48 17.28 73.51
CA ASN A 556 -2.62 17.94 72.51
C ASN A 556 -3.31 19.14 71.82
N PRO A 557 -3.54 20.27 72.52
CA PRO A 557 -4.31 21.41 71.99
C PRO A 557 -3.67 22.12 70.78
N ARG A 558 -2.38 21.90 70.53
CA ARG A 558 -1.62 22.50 69.40
C ARG A 558 -1.38 21.53 68.25
N SER A 559 -1.96 20.33 68.29
CA SER A 559 -1.77 19.35 67.21
C SER A 559 -2.56 19.74 65.95
N SER A 560 -2.07 19.30 64.79
CA SER A 560 -2.81 19.47 63.53
C SER A 560 -4.13 18.70 63.53
N PHE A 561 -4.29 17.67 64.36
CA PHE A 561 -5.56 16.96 64.56
C PHE A 561 -6.59 17.85 65.27
N THR A 562 -6.18 18.52 66.35
CA THR A 562 -7.01 19.48 67.08
C THR A 562 -7.42 20.66 66.20
N GLU A 563 -6.52 21.13 65.33
CA GLU A 563 -6.83 22.23 64.40
C GLU A 563 -7.93 21.86 63.40
N MET A 564 -8.00 20.60 62.94
CA MET A 564 -9.08 20.12 62.07
C MET A 564 -10.45 20.24 62.76
N PHE A 565 -10.54 19.90 64.05
CA PHE A 565 -11.77 20.07 64.81
C PHE A 565 -12.10 21.55 65.09
N ARG A 566 -11.10 22.42 65.28
CA ARG A 566 -11.35 23.88 65.40
C ARG A 566 -11.95 24.44 64.12
N ILE A 567 -11.42 24.05 62.96
CA ILE A 567 -11.97 24.45 61.65
C ILE A 567 -13.43 23.98 61.51
N ILE A 568 -13.71 22.73 61.88
CA ILE A 568 -15.08 22.20 61.85
C ILE A 568 -15.99 23.00 62.79
N ARG A 569 -15.56 23.28 64.02
CA ARG A 569 -16.30 24.13 64.95
C ARG A 569 -16.61 25.52 64.36
N THR A 570 -15.62 26.20 63.77
CA THR A 570 -15.83 27.51 63.15
C THR A 570 -16.84 27.44 61.99
N ARG A 571 -16.81 26.37 61.20
CA ARG A 571 -17.79 26.14 60.12
C ARG A 571 -19.20 25.89 60.67
N ILE A 572 -19.32 25.11 61.75
CA ILE A 572 -20.58 24.88 62.45
C ILE A 572 -21.15 26.22 62.95
N GLU A 573 -20.35 27.05 63.64
CA GLU A 573 -20.78 28.36 64.14
C GLU A 573 -21.20 29.32 63.01
N PHE A 574 -20.59 29.21 61.83
CA PHE A 574 -20.98 29.97 60.64
C PHE A 574 -22.32 29.50 60.06
N ILE A 575 -22.50 28.18 59.96
CA ILE A 575 -23.75 27.55 59.48
C ILE A 575 -24.93 27.93 60.37
N THR A 576 -24.75 27.88 61.69
CA THR A 576 -25.79 28.23 62.66
C THR A 576 -25.97 29.74 62.83
N GLN A 577 -25.35 30.56 61.98
CA GLN A 577 -25.45 32.02 61.98
C GLN A 577 -25.11 32.68 63.33
N ARG A 578 -24.18 32.07 64.09
CA ARG A 578 -23.83 32.50 65.46
C ARG A 578 -25.03 32.57 66.42
N LYS A 579 -26.02 31.68 66.27
CA LYS A 579 -27.03 31.45 67.31
C LYS A 579 -26.33 31.09 68.63
N ASP A 580 -26.81 31.66 69.72
CA ASP A 580 -26.47 31.20 71.08
C ASP A 580 -27.26 29.92 71.38
N LYS A 581 -26.69 28.99 72.17
CA LYS A 581 -27.31 27.73 72.61
C LYS A 581 -27.56 26.72 71.49
N ILE A 582 -26.47 26.17 70.93
CA ILE A 582 -26.52 25.28 69.77
C ILE A 582 -26.61 23.81 70.21
N THR A 583 -27.57 23.07 69.67
CA THR A 583 -27.64 21.60 69.80
C THR A 583 -27.13 20.92 68.53
N ILE A 584 -26.09 20.10 68.66
CA ILE A 584 -25.40 19.41 67.58
C ILE A 584 -25.70 17.91 67.69
N MET A 585 -26.39 17.34 66.71
CA MET A 585 -26.54 15.89 66.60
C MET A 585 -25.39 15.29 65.79
N VAL A 586 -24.82 14.18 66.24
CA VAL A 586 -23.82 13.41 65.48
C VAL A 586 -24.38 12.02 65.19
N THR A 587 -24.42 11.65 63.91
CA THR A 587 -24.87 10.33 63.44
C THR A 587 -24.00 9.83 62.29
N SER A 588 -24.25 8.61 61.81
CA SER A 588 -23.50 8.00 60.71
C SER A 588 -24.35 7.05 59.88
N SER A 589 -23.80 6.61 58.74
CA SER A 589 -24.43 5.62 57.87
C SER A 589 -24.52 4.25 58.54
N GLU A 590 -23.43 3.82 59.16
CA GLU A 590 -23.31 2.49 59.76
C GLU A 590 -22.60 2.54 61.12
N SER A 591 -22.69 1.43 61.86
CA SER A 591 -21.92 1.27 63.09
C SER A 591 -20.42 1.23 62.80
N GLY A 592 -19.63 1.92 63.61
CA GLY A 592 -18.17 1.96 63.46
C GLY A 592 -17.65 2.96 62.42
N ASP A 593 -18.44 3.96 62.03
CA ASP A 593 -17.95 5.10 61.19
C ASP A 593 -17.18 6.15 62.00
N GLY A 594 -17.20 6.02 63.34
CA GLY A 594 -16.46 6.88 64.26
C GLY A 594 -17.27 8.02 64.88
N LYS A 595 -18.61 7.97 64.83
CA LYS A 595 -19.53 8.92 65.49
C LYS A 595 -19.15 9.26 66.93
N THR A 596 -19.09 8.28 67.82
CA THR A 596 -18.71 8.43 69.24
C THR A 596 -17.34 9.05 69.42
N TYR A 597 -16.36 8.66 68.60
CA TYR A 597 -15.01 9.23 68.63
C TYR A 597 -15.02 10.70 68.20
N PHE A 598 -15.80 11.03 67.16
CA PHE A 598 -15.97 12.39 66.68
C PHE A 598 -16.71 13.27 67.71
N SER A 599 -17.84 12.80 68.26
CA SER A 599 -18.64 13.48 69.28
C SER A 599 -17.81 13.84 70.51
N LEU A 600 -16.99 12.91 71.00
CA LEU A 600 -16.13 13.10 72.17
C LEU A 600 -15.05 14.17 71.92
N ASN A 601 -14.38 14.12 70.77
CA ASN A 601 -13.35 15.10 70.42
C ASN A 601 -13.96 16.47 70.11
N LEU A 602 -15.14 16.52 69.48
CA LEU A 602 -15.88 17.76 69.26
C LEU A 602 -16.27 18.42 70.59
N ALA A 603 -16.78 17.64 71.55
CA ALA A 603 -17.10 18.12 72.90
C ALA A 603 -15.87 18.65 73.63
N SER A 604 -14.72 17.99 73.48
CA SER A 604 -13.45 18.49 74.02
C SER A 604 -13.06 19.86 73.42
N VAL A 605 -13.29 20.07 72.12
CA VAL A 605 -12.95 21.34 71.43
C VAL A 605 -13.85 22.49 71.86
N TYR A 606 -15.15 22.22 72.05
CA TYR A 606 -16.09 23.20 72.59
C TYR A 606 -15.84 23.45 74.09
N GLY A 607 -15.53 22.42 74.88
CA GLY A 607 -15.19 22.53 76.31
C GLY A 607 -13.95 23.38 76.59
N LEU A 608 -12.96 23.36 75.68
CA LEU A 608 -11.80 24.27 75.75
C LEU A 608 -12.16 25.75 75.55
N ALA A 609 -13.32 26.06 74.97
CA ALA A 609 -13.74 27.43 74.67
C ALA A 609 -14.90 27.94 75.54
N SER A 610 -15.85 27.08 75.90
CA SER A 610 -16.87 27.37 76.89
C SER A 610 -16.98 26.20 77.88
N PRO A 611 -16.85 26.45 79.20
CA PRO A 611 -17.06 25.44 80.23
C PRO A 611 -18.52 24.97 80.32
N ARG A 612 -19.45 25.64 79.63
CA ARG A 612 -20.88 25.28 79.49
C ARG A 612 -21.11 24.42 78.25
N THR A 613 -20.33 23.36 78.11
CA THR A 613 -20.47 22.35 77.05
C THR A 613 -20.99 21.06 77.65
N LEU A 614 -21.99 20.44 77.03
CA LEU A 614 -22.59 19.17 77.44
C LEU A 614 -22.48 18.13 76.33
N LEU A 615 -22.02 16.92 76.66
CA LEU A 615 -22.06 15.75 75.80
C LEU A 615 -23.15 14.79 76.31
N VAL A 616 -24.07 14.38 75.43
CA VAL A 616 -25.17 13.45 75.77
C VAL A 616 -25.01 12.18 74.94
N ASP A 617 -24.95 11.03 75.61
CA ASP A 617 -24.97 9.72 74.96
C ASP A 617 -26.44 9.28 74.73
N LEU A 618 -26.95 9.53 73.52
CA LEU A 618 -28.29 9.12 73.06
C LEU A 618 -28.24 7.80 72.26
N ASP A 619 -27.08 7.16 72.09
CA ASP A 619 -26.99 5.78 71.57
C ASP A 619 -27.34 4.78 72.70
N ILE A 620 -28.58 4.84 73.14
CA ILE A 620 -29.13 4.02 74.24
C ILE A 620 -29.23 2.52 73.88
N ARG A 621 -28.97 2.17 72.61
CA ARG A 621 -28.92 0.77 72.14
C ARG A 621 -27.54 0.16 72.33
N LYS A 622 -26.46 0.90 72.05
CA LYS A 622 -25.07 0.45 72.20
C LYS A 622 -24.19 1.56 72.79
N PRO A 623 -24.43 1.96 74.06
CA PRO A 623 -23.71 3.06 74.67
C PRO A 623 -22.23 2.72 74.81
N SER A 624 -21.38 3.64 74.36
CA SER A 624 -19.92 3.40 74.28
C SER A 624 -19.06 4.54 74.81
N ILE A 625 -19.64 5.72 75.07
CA ILE A 625 -18.88 6.88 75.57
C ILE A 625 -18.40 6.63 77.00
N HIS A 626 -19.25 6.11 77.88
CA HIS A 626 -18.91 5.87 79.29
C HIS A 626 -17.65 5.00 79.46
N LYS A 627 -17.47 3.97 78.63
CA LYS A 627 -16.29 3.09 78.64
C LYS A 627 -15.01 3.83 78.26
N ARG A 628 -15.10 4.80 77.34
CA ARG A 628 -13.97 5.62 76.90
C ARG A 628 -13.60 6.68 77.93
N LEU A 629 -14.60 7.22 78.62
CA LEU A 629 -14.42 8.24 79.66
C LEU A 629 -14.03 7.65 81.03
N GLY A 630 -14.16 6.34 81.23
CA GLY A 630 -13.89 5.69 82.52
C GLY A 630 -14.94 6.00 83.60
N VAL A 631 -16.18 6.29 83.20
CA VAL A 631 -17.28 6.66 84.10
C VAL A 631 -18.33 5.55 84.18
N GLU A 632 -19.05 5.46 85.31
CA GLU A 632 -20.14 4.51 85.48
C GLU A 632 -21.37 4.88 84.63
N ASN A 633 -22.08 3.86 84.11
CA ASN A 633 -23.28 4.00 83.28
C ASN A 633 -24.54 3.44 83.99
N SER A 634 -24.51 3.37 85.32
CA SER A 634 -25.60 2.82 86.15
C SER A 634 -26.83 3.74 86.19
N LEU A 635 -26.62 5.06 86.16
CA LEU A 635 -27.66 6.08 86.15
C LEU A 635 -27.45 7.03 84.96
N GLY A 636 -28.44 7.18 84.08
CA GLY A 636 -28.30 8.04 82.91
C GLY A 636 -29.63 8.47 82.27
N LEU A 637 -29.56 8.86 81.00
CA LEU A 637 -30.68 9.43 80.27
C LEU A 637 -31.93 8.54 80.28
N THR A 638 -31.76 7.23 80.10
CA THR A 638 -32.88 6.28 80.08
C THR A 638 -33.59 6.20 81.44
N ASN A 639 -32.83 6.20 82.54
CA ASN A 639 -33.36 6.19 83.90
C ASN A 639 -34.19 7.46 84.18
N PHE A 640 -33.76 8.62 83.70
CA PHE A 640 -34.51 9.87 83.80
C PHE A 640 -35.82 9.83 83.00
N LEU A 641 -35.80 9.34 81.76
CA LEU A 641 -37.00 9.28 80.91
C LEU A 641 -38.07 8.35 81.50
N VAL A 642 -37.65 7.26 82.15
CA VAL A 642 -38.55 6.34 82.87
C VAL A 642 -38.98 6.89 84.24
N GLY A 643 -38.35 7.97 84.73
CA GLY A 643 -38.72 8.68 85.97
C GLY A 643 -38.07 8.13 87.24
N GLN A 644 -36.94 7.41 87.12
CA GLN A 644 -36.22 6.81 88.24
C GLN A 644 -35.26 7.77 88.95
N CYS A 645 -34.92 8.90 88.33
CA CYS A 645 -34.00 9.92 88.86
C CYS A 645 -34.35 11.32 88.38
N LYS A 646 -33.76 12.36 89.00
CA LYS A 646 -33.91 13.76 88.56
C LYS A 646 -32.85 14.11 87.52
N ALA A 647 -33.08 15.17 86.75
CA ALA A 647 -32.17 15.62 85.69
C ALA A 647 -30.78 16.05 86.20
N GLN A 648 -30.68 16.49 87.46
CA GLN A 648 -29.39 16.88 88.07
C GLN A 648 -28.53 15.66 88.44
N ASP A 649 -29.15 14.51 88.70
CA ASP A 649 -28.46 13.31 89.17
C ASP A 649 -27.71 12.58 88.03
N ILE A 650 -28.06 12.88 86.77
CA ILE A 650 -27.51 12.24 85.57
C ILE A 650 -26.39 13.06 84.90
N ILE A 651 -26.13 14.27 85.38
CA ILE A 651 -25.07 15.15 84.85
C ILE A 651 -23.81 14.92 85.66
N MET A 652 -22.75 14.47 84.99
CA MET A 652 -21.44 14.24 85.61
C MET A 652 -20.36 15.01 84.85
N ARG A 653 -19.26 15.35 85.52
CA ARG A 653 -18.12 16.03 84.90
C ARG A 653 -16.90 15.10 84.94
N PRO A 654 -16.53 14.46 83.81
CA PRO A 654 -15.37 13.59 83.76
C PRO A 654 -14.06 14.37 83.97
N ASP A 655 -13.09 13.75 84.64
CA ASP A 655 -11.80 14.37 84.93
C ASP A 655 -11.02 14.68 83.65
N GLY A 656 -10.55 15.93 83.51
CA GLY A 656 -9.75 16.38 82.36
C GLY A 656 -10.52 16.64 81.05
N ALA A 657 -11.86 16.47 81.05
CA ALA A 657 -12.68 16.61 79.84
C ALA A 657 -12.96 18.08 79.45
N GLY A 658 -13.15 18.97 80.41
CA GLY A 658 -13.53 20.37 80.16
C GLY A 658 -15.01 20.57 79.74
N PHE A 659 -15.82 19.50 79.75
CA PHE A 659 -17.25 19.51 79.45
C PHE A 659 -17.99 18.59 80.44
N ASP A 660 -19.30 18.79 80.57
CA ASP A 660 -20.19 17.90 81.34
C ASP A 660 -20.74 16.80 80.44
N PHE A 661 -21.09 15.65 81.02
CA PHE A 661 -21.51 14.44 80.31
C PHE A 661 -22.79 13.86 80.92
N ILE A 662 -23.71 13.43 80.06
CA ILE A 662 -24.87 12.61 80.42
C ILE A 662 -24.69 11.23 79.78
N PRO A 663 -24.51 10.16 80.57
CA PRO A 663 -24.45 8.80 80.07
C PRO A 663 -25.83 8.32 79.59
N ALA A 664 -25.85 7.32 78.73
CA ALA A 664 -27.10 6.73 78.24
C ALA A 664 -27.93 6.10 79.36
N GLY A 665 -27.27 5.48 80.35
CA GLY A 665 -27.91 4.71 81.42
C GLY A 665 -28.17 3.26 81.03
N THR A 666 -29.05 2.59 81.78
CA THR A 666 -29.41 1.19 81.54
C THR A 666 -30.14 1.03 80.21
N ILE A 667 -29.78 0.01 79.41
CA ILE A 667 -30.36 -0.23 78.09
C ILE A 667 -31.87 -0.54 78.24
N PRO A 668 -32.76 0.27 77.64
CA PRO A 668 -34.20 0.07 77.78
C PRO A 668 -34.75 -0.93 76.76
N PRO A 669 -35.84 -1.65 77.06
CA PRO A 669 -36.50 -2.54 76.09
C PRO A 669 -37.16 -1.76 74.93
N ASN A 670 -37.55 -0.49 75.15
CA ASN A 670 -38.31 0.36 74.22
C ASN A 670 -37.59 1.69 73.89
N ALA A 671 -36.33 1.61 73.45
CA ALA A 671 -35.47 2.75 73.13
C ALA A 671 -36.13 3.84 72.25
N GLY A 672 -36.78 3.47 71.14
CA GLY A 672 -37.32 4.44 70.17
C GLY A 672 -38.51 5.26 70.71
N GLU A 673 -39.30 4.72 71.64
CA GLU A 673 -40.42 5.45 72.25
C GLU A 673 -39.93 6.49 73.26
N LEU A 674 -38.88 6.15 74.01
CA LEU A 674 -38.27 7.07 74.98
C LEU A 674 -37.71 8.31 74.29
N ILE A 675 -37.12 8.16 73.11
CA ILE A 675 -36.55 9.28 72.34
C ILE A 675 -37.65 10.23 71.82
N ARG A 676 -38.83 9.69 71.49
CA ARG A 676 -39.98 10.50 71.04
C ARG A 676 -40.82 11.09 72.17
N SER A 677 -40.47 10.82 73.43
CA SER A 677 -41.24 11.29 74.58
C SER A 677 -41.14 12.81 74.79
N GLU A 678 -42.23 13.42 75.25
CA GLU A 678 -42.24 14.84 75.68
C GLU A 678 -41.25 15.13 76.82
N LYS A 679 -40.93 14.11 77.62
CA LYS A 679 -39.90 14.20 78.67
C LYS A 679 -38.51 14.51 78.09
N LEU A 680 -38.17 13.96 76.93
CA LEU A 680 -36.90 14.27 76.28
C LEU A 680 -36.90 15.72 75.77
N ARG A 681 -37.99 16.16 75.12
CA ARG A 681 -38.14 17.53 74.61
C ARG A 681 -38.01 18.56 75.73
N THR A 682 -38.71 18.33 76.84
CA THR A 682 -38.65 19.21 78.02
C THR A 682 -37.29 19.18 78.71
N LEU A 683 -36.59 18.05 78.73
CA LEU A 683 -35.21 17.97 79.23
C LEU A 683 -34.27 18.84 78.37
N PHE A 684 -34.26 18.67 77.06
CA PHE A 684 -33.38 19.44 76.17
C PHE A 684 -33.70 20.93 76.20
N ALA A 685 -34.98 21.32 76.30
CA ALA A 685 -35.35 22.72 76.49
C ALA A 685 -34.73 23.33 77.77
N LYS A 686 -34.76 22.58 78.89
CA LYS A 686 -34.10 23.00 80.14
C LYS A 686 -32.58 23.00 80.03
N LEU A 687 -31.98 21.99 79.39
CA LEU A 687 -30.52 21.93 79.21
C LEU A 687 -30.00 23.11 78.38
N LYS A 688 -30.75 23.56 77.36
CA LYS A 688 -30.42 24.77 76.57
C LYS A 688 -30.39 26.06 77.41
N GLU A 689 -30.99 26.08 78.61
CA GLU A 689 -30.89 27.25 79.50
C GLU A 689 -29.55 27.31 80.25
N TYR A 690 -28.93 26.16 80.52
CA TYR A 690 -27.69 26.04 81.30
C TYR A 690 -26.43 25.87 80.46
N TYR A 691 -26.57 25.32 79.24
CA TYR A 691 -25.46 24.98 78.36
C TYR A 691 -25.48 25.80 77.06
N ASP A 692 -24.30 26.29 76.66
CA ASP A 692 -24.12 27.03 75.41
C ASP A 692 -24.03 26.08 74.21
N TYR A 693 -23.50 24.87 74.44
CA TYR A 693 -23.34 23.84 73.42
C TYR A 693 -23.77 22.48 73.97
N ILE A 694 -24.66 21.80 73.24
CA ILE A 694 -25.11 20.45 73.57
C ILE A 694 -24.77 19.54 72.39
N ILE A 695 -23.90 18.57 72.59
CA ILE A 695 -23.46 17.61 71.56
C ILE A 695 -24.08 16.26 71.88
N VAL A 696 -24.75 15.66 70.92
CA VAL A 696 -25.54 14.45 71.11
C VAL A 696 -25.00 13.35 70.23
N ASP A 697 -24.42 12.31 70.84
CA ASP A 697 -24.02 11.09 70.12
C ASP A 697 -25.25 10.21 69.95
N THR A 698 -25.55 9.81 68.72
CA THR A 698 -26.78 9.06 68.41
C THR A 698 -26.47 7.74 67.71
N SER A 699 -27.42 6.82 67.71
CA SER A 699 -27.35 5.59 66.90
C SER A 699 -27.19 5.91 65.40
N PRO A 700 -26.61 5.01 64.57
CA PRO A 700 -26.47 5.25 63.12
C PRO A 700 -27.85 5.40 62.45
N ILE A 701 -28.09 6.55 61.82
CA ILE A 701 -29.38 6.89 61.17
C ILE A 701 -29.70 5.95 59.99
N GLY A 702 -28.68 5.33 59.38
CA GLY A 702 -28.87 4.33 58.33
C GLY A 702 -29.39 2.97 58.82
N VAL A 703 -29.44 2.74 60.16
CA VAL A 703 -29.81 1.44 60.75
C VAL A 703 -31.04 1.54 61.65
N VAL A 704 -31.25 2.67 62.35
CA VAL A 704 -32.34 2.84 63.31
C VAL A 704 -32.95 4.25 63.28
N ALA A 705 -34.26 4.34 63.54
CA ALA A 705 -35.05 5.57 63.51
C ALA A 705 -34.84 6.54 64.69
N ASP A 706 -33.94 6.19 65.63
CA ASP A 706 -33.67 6.96 66.84
C ASP A 706 -33.10 8.35 66.51
N ALA A 707 -32.03 8.39 65.70
CA ALA A 707 -31.41 9.63 65.25
C ALA A 707 -32.34 10.45 64.36
N TYR A 708 -33.15 9.77 63.55
CA TYR A 708 -34.16 10.41 62.70
C TYR A 708 -35.16 11.21 63.53
N SER A 709 -35.64 10.64 64.65
CA SER A 709 -36.62 11.30 65.53
C SER A 709 -36.04 12.46 66.34
N PHE A 710 -34.73 12.47 66.58
CA PHE A 710 -34.05 13.54 67.32
C PHE A 710 -33.57 14.69 66.43
N ALA A 711 -33.42 14.47 65.13
CA ALA A 711 -32.90 15.47 64.18
C ALA A 711 -33.64 16.82 64.27
N ASP A 712 -34.96 16.81 64.45
CA ASP A 712 -35.80 18.02 64.57
C ASP A 712 -35.56 18.84 65.85
N LEU A 713 -34.96 18.24 66.89
CA LEU A 713 -34.63 18.92 68.15
C LEU A 713 -33.24 19.56 68.12
N SER A 714 -32.44 19.21 67.11
CA SER A 714 -31.10 19.73 66.91
C SER A 714 -31.09 20.94 65.98
N ASP A 715 -30.12 21.81 66.17
CA ASP A 715 -29.90 23.00 65.34
C ASP A 715 -28.99 22.70 64.14
N ILE A 716 -28.22 21.60 64.22
CA ILE A 716 -27.36 21.10 63.15
C ILE A 716 -27.13 19.59 63.30
N ASN A 717 -27.21 18.87 62.17
CA ASN A 717 -27.04 17.43 62.08
C ASN A 717 -25.71 17.09 61.36
N LEU A 718 -24.78 16.44 62.05
CA LEU A 718 -23.49 16.03 61.50
C LEU A 718 -23.52 14.56 61.09
N PHE A 719 -23.29 14.30 59.81
CA PHE A 719 -23.27 12.98 59.20
C PHE A 719 -21.84 12.50 58.98
N ILE A 720 -21.41 11.52 59.78
CA ILE A 720 -20.06 10.98 59.71
C ILE A 720 -19.97 9.89 58.63
N VAL A 721 -19.05 10.09 57.69
CA VAL A 721 -18.70 9.16 56.61
C VAL A 721 -17.28 8.66 56.85
N ARG A 722 -17.04 7.35 56.85
CA ARG A 722 -15.70 6.80 57.10
C ARG A 722 -14.98 6.45 55.81
N SER A 723 -13.76 6.97 55.65
CA SER A 723 -12.87 6.66 54.53
C SER A 723 -12.51 5.17 54.50
N ASP A 724 -12.41 4.59 53.30
CA ASP A 724 -12.10 3.17 53.04
C ASP A 724 -13.04 2.16 53.72
N LYS A 725 -14.27 2.61 54.08
CA LYS A 725 -15.29 1.74 54.67
C LYS A 725 -16.68 2.00 54.13
N THR A 726 -17.17 3.24 54.19
CA THR A 726 -18.55 3.56 53.79
C THR A 726 -18.75 3.30 52.29
N HIS A 727 -19.84 2.62 51.93
CA HIS A 727 -20.16 2.24 50.56
C HIS A 727 -20.77 3.41 49.76
N LYS A 728 -20.24 3.69 48.56
CA LYS A 728 -20.63 4.83 47.69
C LYS A 728 -22.13 4.87 47.41
N LEU A 729 -22.71 3.75 46.95
CA LEU A 729 -24.14 3.68 46.61
C LEU A 729 -25.03 3.79 47.84
N PHE A 730 -24.61 3.24 48.98
CA PHE A 730 -25.41 3.27 50.21
C PHE A 730 -25.52 4.70 50.75
N LEU A 731 -24.39 5.43 50.76
CA LEU A 731 -24.35 6.84 51.13
C LEU A 731 -25.28 7.69 50.24
N ARG A 732 -25.25 7.46 48.91
CA ARG A 732 -26.09 8.18 47.96
C ARG A 732 -27.57 7.96 48.23
N THR A 733 -28.00 6.71 48.37
CA THR A 733 -29.40 6.39 48.62
C THR A 733 -29.87 6.95 49.96
N LEU A 734 -29.10 6.77 51.03
CA LEU A 734 -29.49 7.22 52.37
C LEU A 734 -29.58 8.75 52.47
N THR A 735 -28.59 9.49 51.96
CA THR A 735 -28.60 10.96 52.01
C THR A 735 -29.67 11.56 51.10
N ALA A 736 -29.96 10.94 49.95
CA ALA A 736 -31.06 11.35 49.08
C ALA A 736 -32.42 11.11 49.73
N GLN A 737 -32.59 9.99 50.43
CA GLN A 737 -33.81 9.69 51.18
C GLN A 737 -34.04 10.70 52.32
N LEU A 738 -33.02 10.93 53.17
CA LEU A 738 -33.12 11.90 54.27
C LEU A 738 -33.43 13.33 53.79
N LYS A 739 -32.87 13.72 52.63
CA LYS A 739 -33.17 15.00 51.99
C LYS A 739 -34.60 15.06 51.45
N SER A 740 -35.12 13.94 50.91
CA SER A 740 -36.50 13.81 50.44
C SER A 740 -37.51 13.86 51.59
N ASP A 741 -37.15 13.33 52.76
CA ASP A 741 -38.01 13.31 53.94
C ASP A 741 -38.08 14.67 54.67
N ASN A 742 -37.55 15.73 54.06
CA ASN A 742 -37.47 17.11 54.60
C ASN A 742 -36.73 17.23 55.94
N VAL A 743 -35.83 16.30 56.26
CA VAL A 743 -34.95 16.47 57.41
C VAL A 743 -33.81 17.41 57.02
N HIS A 744 -33.84 18.63 57.53
CA HIS A 744 -32.93 19.72 57.14
C HIS A 744 -31.65 19.75 58.01
N ASP A 745 -30.72 20.64 57.64
CA ASP A 745 -29.51 20.96 58.40
C ASP A 745 -28.50 19.80 58.58
N PHE A 746 -28.46 18.87 57.62
CA PHE A 746 -27.45 17.82 57.55
C PHE A 746 -26.16 18.24 56.83
N TYR A 747 -25.02 17.92 57.43
CA TYR A 747 -23.68 18.23 56.92
C TYR A 747 -22.76 17.02 57.05
N SER A 748 -22.02 16.69 55.98
CA SER A 748 -21.14 15.52 55.94
C SER A 748 -19.76 15.84 56.51
N ILE A 749 -19.17 14.85 57.21
CA ILE A 749 -17.80 14.88 57.71
C ILE A 749 -17.09 13.60 57.28
N LEU A 750 -15.97 13.74 56.58
CA LEU A 750 -15.15 12.60 56.18
C LEU A 750 -14.17 12.24 57.30
N ASN A 751 -14.44 11.17 58.02
CA ASN A 751 -13.64 10.67 59.12
C ASN A 751 -12.67 9.57 58.68
N ASP A 752 -11.63 9.36 59.50
CA ASP A 752 -10.65 8.29 59.36
C ASP A 752 -9.80 8.34 58.08
N VAL A 753 -9.50 9.55 57.58
CA VAL A 753 -8.74 9.71 56.34
C VAL A 753 -7.27 9.36 56.56
N GLU A 754 -6.82 8.27 55.95
CA GLU A 754 -5.40 7.96 55.86
C GLU A 754 -4.71 8.86 54.85
N LEU A 755 -3.75 9.66 55.31
CA LEU A 755 -2.83 10.39 54.45
C LEU A 755 -1.80 9.43 53.88
N LYS A 756 -2.21 8.54 52.97
CA LYS A 756 -1.28 7.65 52.26
C LYS A 756 -0.23 8.47 51.48
N SER A 757 0.96 7.92 51.33
CA SER A 757 2.15 8.54 50.74
C SER A 757 2.02 8.96 49.26
N ASN A 758 0.89 8.72 48.61
CA ASN A 758 0.64 9.11 47.22
C ASN A 758 0.59 10.64 47.06
N SER A 759 1.37 11.15 46.12
CA SER A 759 1.53 12.59 45.82
C SER A 759 0.21 13.32 45.55
N TYR A 760 -0.79 12.61 45.01
CA TYR A 760 -2.12 13.16 44.70
C TYR A 760 -2.99 13.41 45.95
N SER A 761 -3.05 12.44 46.86
CA SER A 761 -3.70 12.60 48.17
C SER A 761 -3.02 13.73 48.97
N ARG A 762 -1.69 13.82 48.90
CA ARG A 762 -0.90 14.90 49.55
C ARG A 762 -1.20 16.29 48.96
N TYR A 763 -1.51 16.40 47.67
CA TYR A 763 -1.82 17.67 47.01
C TYR A 763 -3.20 18.20 47.44
N TYR A 764 -4.24 17.34 47.42
CA TYR A 764 -5.59 17.74 47.83
C TYR A 764 -5.78 17.88 49.33
N SER A 765 -5.16 17.02 50.14
CA SER A 765 -5.18 17.18 51.60
C SER A 765 -4.49 18.47 52.05
N ARG A 766 -3.50 18.98 51.31
CA ARG A 766 -2.83 20.27 51.58
C ARG A 766 -3.69 21.48 51.20
N LYS A 767 -4.65 21.33 50.28
CA LYS A 767 -5.59 22.39 49.89
C LYS A 767 -6.67 22.64 50.97
N TYR A 768 -6.96 21.65 51.81
CA TYR A 768 -7.94 21.75 52.90
C TYR A 768 -7.33 21.74 54.32
N ALA A 769 -6.08 21.30 54.48
CA ALA A 769 -5.34 21.40 55.74
C ALA A 769 -4.56 22.74 55.82
N TYR A 770 -5.28 23.84 56.05
CA TYR A 770 -4.65 25.08 56.51
C TYR A 770 -4.22 24.91 57.97
N GLY A 771 -2.95 24.54 58.18
CA GLY A 771 -2.41 24.36 59.52
C GLY A 771 -1.13 23.52 59.53
N ASN A 772 -0.10 23.90 58.78
CA ASN A 772 1.25 23.40 59.03
C ASN A 772 2.33 24.34 58.46
N SER A 773 2.74 25.32 59.26
CA SER A 773 4.03 25.99 59.09
C SER A 773 5.13 25.05 59.63
N ARG A 774 5.80 24.35 58.71
CA ARG A 774 7.08 23.68 59.05
C ARG A 774 8.11 24.76 59.34
N ARG A 775 8.57 24.80 60.59
CA ARG A 775 9.82 25.44 61.00
C ARG A 775 10.97 24.92 60.14
N TYR A 776 11.54 25.80 59.33
CA TYR A 776 12.96 25.84 59.03
C TYR A 776 13.47 27.23 59.41
N GLY A 777 14.65 27.27 60.01
CA GLY A 777 15.15 28.39 60.80
C GLY A 777 15.26 29.73 60.07
N THR A 778 15.02 30.78 60.87
CA THR A 778 15.67 32.11 60.84
C THR A 778 15.72 32.86 59.50
N LYS A 779 14.78 33.79 59.32
CA LYS A 779 15.04 35.25 59.46
C LYS A 779 13.72 36.03 59.43
N SER A 780 13.75 37.15 60.14
CA SER A 780 12.67 38.07 60.48
C SER A 780 11.87 38.58 59.28
N GLY A 781 10.57 38.82 59.49
CA GLY A 781 9.71 39.53 58.53
C GLY A 781 8.22 39.38 58.84
N TYR A 782 7.66 40.31 59.64
CA TYR A 782 6.23 40.47 59.86
C TYR A 782 5.52 40.91 58.58
N GLY A 783 4.34 40.36 58.28
CA GLY A 783 3.46 40.83 57.22
C GLY A 783 2.10 40.15 57.22
N TYR A 784 1.09 40.81 57.80
CA TYR A 784 -0.32 40.47 57.62
C TYR A 784 -0.81 41.01 56.27
N GLY A 785 -1.55 40.20 55.50
CA GLY A 785 -2.16 40.65 54.25
C GLY A 785 -3.37 39.78 53.87
N TYR A 786 -4.56 40.30 54.13
CA TYR A 786 -5.82 39.82 53.55
C TYR A 786 -5.92 40.35 52.11
N GLY A 787 -6.25 39.49 51.15
CA GLY A 787 -6.45 39.90 49.76
C GLY A 787 -7.39 38.97 49.01
N TYR A 788 -8.65 39.38 48.89
CA TYR A 788 -9.60 38.88 47.89
C TYR A 788 -9.16 39.38 46.51
N GLY A 789 -9.08 38.48 45.52
CA GLY A 789 -8.71 38.84 44.15
C GLY A 789 -9.51 38.04 43.13
N TYR A 790 -10.55 38.68 42.57
CA TYR A 790 -11.21 38.29 41.32
C TYR A 790 -10.21 38.41 40.17
N GLY A 791 -9.97 37.32 39.45
CA GLY A 791 -9.11 37.29 38.26
C GLY A 791 -9.93 37.47 36.99
N TYR A 792 -9.87 38.65 36.38
CA TYR A 792 -10.18 38.85 34.96
C TYR A 792 -8.94 38.50 34.12
N THR A 793 -9.11 37.59 33.17
CA THR A 793 -8.13 37.26 32.13
C THR A 793 -7.93 38.42 31.17
N LYS A 794 -6.68 38.84 30.96
CA LYS A 794 -6.27 39.72 29.86
C LYS A 794 -5.34 38.95 28.93
N VAL A 795 -5.76 38.85 27.68
CA VAL A 795 -4.99 38.36 26.53
C VAL A 795 -3.91 39.39 26.20
N SER A 796 -2.68 38.94 25.92
CA SER A 796 -1.66 39.77 25.27
C SER A 796 -0.92 38.98 24.20
N ASP A 797 -0.89 39.58 23.02
CA ASP A 797 -0.38 39.09 21.74
C ASP A 797 1.10 38.68 21.76
N LYS A 798 1.41 37.63 20.98
CA LYS A 798 2.76 37.23 20.58
C LYS A 798 3.07 37.83 19.20
N LYS A 799 4.20 38.54 19.10
CA LYS A 799 4.87 38.86 17.84
C LYS A 799 6.15 38.02 17.71
N ASN A 800 6.36 37.55 16.48
CA ASN A 800 7.50 36.78 15.97
C ASN A 800 8.87 37.41 16.23
N SER A 801 9.89 36.58 16.41
CA SER A 801 11.04 36.51 15.49
C SER A 801 11.97 35.34 15.86
N ASP A 802 12.60 34.83 14.80
CA ASP A 802 13.29 33.55 14.65
C ASP A 802 14.68 33.48 15.30
N GLY A 803 15.23 32.26 15.31
CA GLY A 803 16.61 32.07 14.85
C GLY A 803 17.70 31.73 15.88
N THR A 804 17.78 30.46 16.24
CA THR A 804 18.96 29.58 16.17
C THR A 804 20.41 30.02 16.54
N TYR A 805 21.06 29.08 17.24
CA TYR A 805 22.47 28.62 17.22
C TYR A 805 23.47 29.05 18.31
N TYR A 806 24.31 28.05 18.62
CA TYR A 806 25.35 27.92 19.63
C TYR A 806 26.65 28.67 19.27
N GLN A 807 27.47 28.85 20.33
CA GLN A 807 28.94 28.73 20.41
C GLN A 807 29.84 29.99 20.35
N TYR A 808 30.53 30.20 21.49
CA TYR A 808 31.92 30.60 21.77
C TYR A 808 32.65 31.73 21.01
N TYR A 809 33.29 32.60 21.83
CA TYR A 809 34.49 33.44 21.65
C TYR A 809 35.24 33.39 20.30
N GLN A 810 35.55 34.54 19.68
CA GLN A 810 36.81 35.30 19.83
C GLN A 810 36.90 36.48 18.84
N ASP A 811 37.52 37.56 19.32
CA ASP A 811 38.44 38.52 18.67
C ASP A 811 38.11 39.34 17.42
N ASP A 812 38.43 40.63 17.59
CA ASP A 812 39.11 41.56 16.68
C ASP A 812 38.39 42.17 15.46
N ALA A 813 37.99 43.43 15.68
CA ALA A 813 38.52 44.65 15.03
C ALA A 813 38.53 44.80 13.50
N HIS A 814 38.03 45.98 13.12
CA HIS A 814 38.26 46.80 11.92
C HIS A 814 37.35 46.65 10.69
N ASP A 815 36.39 47.59 10.64
CA ASP A 815 36.05 48.52 9.55
C ASP A 815 36.71 48.28 8.18
N ILE A 816 35.88 47.93 7.18
CA ILE A 816 35.61 48.72 5.95
C ILE A 816 34.13 48.57 5.60
#